data_AF-G0S001-F1
#
_entry.id   AF-G0S001-F1
#
_cell.length_a   1.000
_cell.length_b   1.000
_cell.length_c   1.000
_cell.angle_alpha   90.00
_cell.angle_beta   90.00
_cell.angle_gamma   90.00
#
_symmetry.space_group_name_H-M   'P 1'
#
loop_
_entity.id
_entity.type
_entity.pdbx_description
1 polymer ?
#
loop_
_entity_poly.entity_id
_entity_poly.type
_entity_poly.pdbx_seq_one_letter_code
_entity_poly.pdbx_strand_id
1 'polypeptide(L)'
;MDKKQDELLRRPLYLYDLPPEVLNSLTLKTDDAGLANVDDGDDATASKDQASAKLASQDNVLGSQSCSLCNLSFATVEEQKGHLKSDFHHYNLKQKMNGLKPVSEAEFEKLVEELDLSISGSDTPESDDEEEATSRRETALSALLRKQISLTDNRNPPDRDDEQSAKRKRVGAGKSPLLWFSSPTLPENTYYGIYKAMFTPQELEKEDAIVDAIKTRQLPPISMPKQSKEGVNVPPTYNGRHIFLCMIGGGHFAAMVVCLSPKHSKHGSSSGPLNREAVVLAHKTFHRYTTRRKQGGSQSANDNAKGPAHSAGSSLRRYNEQALTEDVRNLLKDWKALIDTADLLFIRATGSTNRRTLFGPYENQVLRANDPRIRGFPFNTRRATQNELMRSFIELTRLKVREILPEPAALPPAEDSKAKPEPKPPKPSPPKLTEEQETALFHTNQLQALIRRSKLPALLSYLSNNNLPADFRFYPPETQQNHHAPTPLHLAASLNSPAIVTGLLTRAKPQPADPTVLSAEGKTPFELAGDRATRDAFRVARSELGEQAWDWEKAKVPPPITKEEAERRAERERAEKEKEEAERRRREEERLRAEEASRKNNGTEKGKKSGGSLLNAGAPKTAEEKRLEEARGLTPEQRLKLERERRARAAEERIRRMQMAGRGG
;
A
#
# COMPACT_ATOMS: atom_id res chain seq x y z
N MET A 1 -42.64 -9.03 9.90
CA MET A 1 -41.76 -7.89 10.22
C MET A 1 -42.59 -6.62 10.09
N ASP A 2 -42.53 -5.76 11.10
CA ASP A 2 -43.39 -4.58 11.21
C ASP A 2 -42.95 -3.49 10.21
N LYS A 3 -43.86 -2.83 9.49
CA LYS A 3 -43.52 -1.89 8.38
C LYS A 3 -42.60 -0.74 8.82
N LYS A 4 -42.68 -0.34 10.09
CA LYS A 4 -41.84 0.70 10.70
C LYS A 4 -40.38 0.24 10.91
N GLN A 5 -40.15 -1.04 11.18
CA GLN A 5 -38.79 -1.58 11.38
C GLN A 5 -38.02 -1.63 10.06
N ASP A 6 -38.68 -2.00 8.95
CA ASP A 6 -38.07 -2.03 7.62
C ASP A 6 -37.72 -0.61 7.11
N GLU A 7 -38.50 0.41 7.48
CA GLU A 7 -38.19 1.81 7.16
C GLU A 7 -36.94 2.34 7.89
N LEU A 8 -36.75 1.95 9.16
CA LEU A 8 -35.58 2.32 9.95
C LEU A 8 -34.28 1.66 9.44
N LEU A 9 -34.37 0.41 8.97
CA LEU A 9 -33.24 -0.32 8.38
C LEU A 9 -32.80 0.25 7.03
N ARG A 10 -33.74 0.81 6.25
CA ARG A 10 -33.46 1.42 4.94
C ARG A 10 -32.92 2.85 5.05
N ARG A 11 -33.11 3.53 6.19
CA ARG A 11 -32.67 4.91 6.40
C ARG A 11 -31.18 4.96 6.79
N PRO A 12 -30.35 5.80 6.17
CA PRO A 12 -29.00 6.04 6.66
C PRO A 12 -29.04 6.77 8.00
N LEU A 13 -28.61 6.09 9.06
CA LEU A 13 -28.53 6.64 10.42
C LEU A 13 -27.20 7.37 10.62
N TYR A 14 -27.29 8.67 10.92
CA TYR A 14 -26.13 9.54 11.18
C TYR A 14 -25.93 9.70 12.69
N LEU A 15 -24.71 9.50 13.17
CA LEU A 15 -24.39 9.44 14.60
C LEU A 15 -24.81 10.68 15.40
N TYR A 16 -24.75 11.87 14.79
CA TYR A 16 -25.06 13.15 15.44
C TYR A 16 -26.51 13.64 15.18
N ASP A 17 -27.33 12.85 14.47
CA ASP A 17 -28.77 13.10 14.20
C ASP A 17 -29.54 11.76 14.17
N LEU A 18 -29.55 11.06 15.30
CA LEU A 18 -30.27 9.81 15.47
C LEU A 18 -31.74 10.07 15.79
N PRO A 19 -32.69 9.31 15.19
CA PRO A 19 -34.09 9.36 15.59
C PRO A 19 -34.25 9.03 17.08
N PRO A 20 -35.19 9.68 17.80
CA PRO A 20 -35.37 9.47 19.23
C PRO A 20 -35.74 8.02 19.58
N GLU A 21 -36.43 7.33 18.67
CA GLU A 21 -36.77 5.91 18.77
C GLU A 21 -35.53 5.01 18.85
N VAL A 22 -34.52 5.31 18.04
CA VAL A 22 -33.24 4.58 18.05
C VAL A 22 -32.42 5.01 19.25
N LEU A 23 -32.29 6.32 19.49
CA LEU A 23 -31.44 6.86 20.55
C LEU A 23 -31.79 6.35 21.96
N ASN A 24 -33.09 6.26 22.27
CA ASN A 24 -33.55 5.85 23.60
C ASN A 24 -33.53 4.33 23.80
N SER A 25 -33.38 3.55 22.72
CA SER A 25 -33.48 2.10 22.74
C SER A 25 -32.13 1.39 22.56
N LEU A 26 -31.03 2.14 22.39
CA LEU A 26 -29.68 1.61 22.25
C LEU A 26 -29.15 1.05 23.58
N THR A 27 -28.76 -0.23 23.56
CA THR A 27 -28.04 -0.89 24.64
C THR A 27 -26.74 -1.48 24.10
N LEU A 28 -25.63 -1.33 24.84
CA LEU A 28 -24.33 -1.88 24.43
C LEU A 28 -24.35 -3.40 24.61
N LYS A 29 -23.88 -4.14 23.59
CA LYS A 29 -23.64 -5.58 23.70
C LYS A 29 -22.18 -5.81 24.08
N THR A 30 -21.93 -6.39 25.25
CA THR A 30 -20.58 -6.65 25.76
C THR A 30 -19.90 -7.76 24.96
N ASP A 31 -18.58 -7.60 24.72
CA ASP A 31 -17.74 -8.43 23.84
C ASP A 31 -17.57 -9.91 24.32
N ASP A 32 -18.23 -10.32 25.42
CA ASP A 32 -18.08 -11.65 26.05
C ASP A 32 -18.92 -12.77 25.37
N ALA A 33 -19.68 -12.42 24.32
CA ALA A 33 -20.57 -13.33 23.60
C ALA A 33 -20.07 -13.70 22.17
N GLY A 34 -18.77 -13.99 22.01
CA GLY A 34 -18.26 -14.68 20.81
C GLY A 34 -18.27 -13.89 19.49
N LEU A 35 -18.21 -12.55 19.54
CA LEU A 35 -18.27 -11.69 18.34
C LEU A 35 -16.91 -11.22 17.81
N ALA A 36 -15.80 -11.84 18.25
CA ALA A 36 -14.46 -11.30 18.04
C ALA A 36 -13.92 -11.37 16.60
N ASN A 37 -14.58 -12.04 15.65
CA ASN A 37 -14.07 -12.19 14.28
C ASN A 37 -15.18 -12.18 13.22
N VAL A 38 -15.80 -11.01 12.98
CA VAL A 38 -16.55 -10.80 11.75
C VAL A 38 -15.79 -9.80 10.91
N ASP A 39 -15.07 -10.32 9.90
CA ASP A 39 -14.33 -9.53 8.92
C ASP A 39 -15.26 -8.55 8.18
N ASP A 40 -14.75 -7.35 7.87
CA ASP A 40 -15.54 -6.27 7.27
C ASP A 40 -15.64 -6.47 5.74
N GLY A 41 -16.42 -7.48 5.33
CA GLY A 41 -16.87 -7.65 3.94
C GLY A 41 -18.11 -6.80 3.69
N ASP A 42 -17.98 -5.80 2.83
CA ASP A 42 -19.03 -4.86 2.39
C ASP A 42 -20.07 -5.59 1.50
N ASP A 43 -21.37 -5.59 1.85
CA ASP A 43 -22.46 -5.97 0.93
C ASP A 43 -23.59 -4.93 1.00
N ALA A 44 -23.91 -4.35 -0.16
CA ALA A 44 -24.99 -3.41 -0.36
C ALA A 44 -26.10 -4.12 -1.13
N THR A 45 -27.18 -4.47 -0.42
CA THR A 45 -28.38 -5.09 -1.00
C THR A 45 -29.31 -4.05 -1.63
N ALA A 46 -29.64 -4.24 -2.90
CA ALA A 46 -30.90 -3.81 -3.49
C ALA A 46 -31.51 -5.03 -4.20
N SER A 47 -32.74 -5.33 -3.81
CA SER A 47 -33.47 -6.57 -4.05
C SER A 47 -34.07 -6.67 -5.46
N LYS A 48 -33.81 -7.84 -6.07
CA LYS A 48 -34.68 -8.73 -6.88
C LYS A 48 -35.66 -8.13 -7.89
N ASP A 49 -35.52 -8.58 -9.13
CA ASP A 49 -36.42 -9.63 -9.63
C ASP A 49 -35.68 -10.67 -10.48
N GLN A 50 -36.08 -11.93 -10.28
CA GLN A 50 -35.47 -13.15 -10.80
C GLN A 50 -35.96 -13.45 -12.22
N ALA A 51 -35.09 -13.93 -13.10
CA ALA A 51 -35.04 -15.36 -13.46
C ALA A 51 -34.22 -15.62 -14.74
N SER A 52 -33.42 -16.68 -14.64
CA SER A 52 -32.94 -17.56 -15.72
C SER A 52 -31.54 -17.34 -16.33
N ALA A 53 -30.65 -18.21 -15.85
CA ALA A 53 -29.70 -19.05 -16.61
C ALA A 53 -28.25 -18.56 -16.83
N LYS A 54 -27.43 -18.82 -15.79
CA LYS A 54 -26.12 -19.50 -15.77
C LYS A 54 -25.16 -19.32 -16.97
N LEU A 55 -24.02 -18.68 -16.71
CA LEU A 55 -22.70 -19.25 -16.96
C LEU A 55 -21.68 -18.73 -15.93
N ALA A 56 -21.02 -19.65 -15.24
CA ALA A 56 -20.20 -19.40 -14.06
C ALA A 56 -18.71 -19.18 -14.42
N SER A 57 -18.14 -18.18 -13.76
CA SER A 57 -16.72 -18.07 -13.42
C SER A 57 -16.36 -19.07 -12.31
N GLN A 58 -15.15 -19.63 -12.33
CA GLN A 58 -14.38 -19.94 -11.13
C GLN A 58 -12.90 -20.10 -11.48
N ASP A 59 -12.04 -19.46 -10.68
CA ASP A 59 -10.57 -19.45 -10.55
C ASP A 59 -10.40 -18.59 -9.26
N ASN A 60 -9.56 -18.80 -8.25
CA ASN A 60 -8.38 -19.62 -8.02
C ASN A 60 -8.09 -19.59 -6.49
N VAL A 61 -7.49 -20.63 -5.90
CA VAL A 61 -7.07 -20.71 -4.47
C VAL A 61 -5.54 -20.94 -4.40
N LEU A 62 -4.79 -20.12 -3.64
CA LEU A 62 -3.33 -20.19 -3.48
C LEU A 62 -2.89 -20.28 -2.00
N GLY A 63 -1.79 -21.00 -1.76
CA GLY A 63 -1.21 -21.35 -0.47
C GLY A 63 -0.70 -20.19 0.41
N SER A 64 -0.53 -20.50 1.69
CA SER A 64 -0.34 -19.55 2.80
C SER A 64 0.83 -18.60 2.60
N GLN A 65 0.49 -17.34 2.40
CA GLN A 65 1.41 -16.21 2.34
C GLN A 65 1.82 -15.83 3.78
N SER A 66 2.47 -16.71 4.53
CA SER A 66 2.88 -16.43 5.92
C SER A 66 4.22 -17.04 6.32
N CYS A 67 4.87 -16.49 7.35
CA CYS A 67 6.08 -17.00 7.97
C CYS A 67 5.76 -17.41 9.40
N SER A 68 5.85 -18.71 9.69
CA SER A 68 5.58 -19.28 11.03
C SER A 68 6.65 -18.93 12.07
N LEU A 69 7.85 -18.56 11.64
CA LEU A 69 8.94 -18.19 12.55
C LEU A 69 8.78 -16.76 13.10
N CYS A 70 8.26 -15.85 12.27
CA CYS A 70 8.04 -14.46 12.64
C CYS A 70 6.55 -14.13 12.88
N ASN A 71 5.64 -15.10 12.73
CA ASN A 71 4.18 -14.91 12.79
C ASN A 71 3.67 -13.75 11.92
N LEU A 72 4.21 -13.62 10.71
CA LEU A 72 3.79 -12.60 9.75
C LEU A 72 3.04 -13.22 8.58
N SER A 73 1.93 -12.60 8.17
CA SER A 73 1.27 -12.86 6.90
C SER A 73 1.58 -11.75 5.89
N PHE A 74 1.59 -12.10 4.62
CA PHE A 74 1.98 -11.27 3.49
C PHE A 74 0.84 -11.29 2.48
N ALA A 75 0.67 -10.22 1.70
CA ALA A 75 -0.35 -10.18 0.64
C ALA A 75 0.16 -10.79 -0.66
N THR A 76 1.49 -10.92 -0.79
CA THR A 76 2.14 -11.52 -1.94
C THR A 76 3.27 -12.45 -1.53
N VAL A 77 3.53 -13.44 -2.38
CA VAL A 77 4.70 -14.35 -2.24
C VAL A 77 6.02 -13.58 -2.41
N GLU A 78 5.99 -12.40 -3.04
CA GLU A 78 7.15 -11.51 -3.18
C GLU A 78 7.50 -10.83 -1.87
N GLU A 79 6.49 -10.34 -1.13
CA GLU A 79 6.67 -9.82 0.23
C GLU A 79 7.16 -10.89 1.19
N GLN A 80 6.62 -12.12 1.11
CA GLN A 80 7.08 -13.25 1.92
C GLN A 80 8.57 -13.57 1.65
N LYS A 81 9.01 -13.59 0.39
CA LYS A 81 10.44 -13.78 0.05
C LYS A 81 11.31 -12.61 0.48
N GLY A 82 10.78 -11.39 0.43
CA GLY A 82 11.46 -10.20 0.93
C GLY A 82 11.70 -10.31 2.43
N HIS A 83 10.68 -10.73 3.17
CA HIS A 83 10.77 -11.00 4.61
C HIS A 83 11.79 -12.10 4.94
N LEU A 84 11.79 -13.23 4.23
CA LEU A 84 12.75 -14.32 4.50
C LEU A 84 14.22 -13.93 4.32
N LYS A 85 14.50 -12.83 3.59
CA LYS A 85 15.84 -12.26 3.41
C LYS A 85 16.13 -11.07 4.30
N SER A 86 15.16 -10.65 5.12
CA SER A 86 15.30 -9.49 6.00
C SER A 86 16.13 -9.83 7.23
N ASP A 87 16.84 -8.83 7.75
CA ASP A 87 17.63 -8.96 8.99
C ASP A 87 16.76 -9.34 10.18
N PHE A 88 15.48 -8.91 10.18
CA PHE A 88 14.48 -9.31 11.17
C PHE A 88 14.25 -10.83 11.18
N HIS A 89 14.08 -11.43 10.00
CA HIS A 89 13.88 -12.88 9.88
C HIS A 89 15.14 -13.66 10.30
N HIS A 90 16.32 -13.20 9.87
CA HIS A 90 17.59 -13.82 10.27
C HIS A 90 17.87 -13.70 11.77
N TYR A 91 17.51 -12.57 12.38
CA TYR A 91 17.65 -12.36 13.83
C TYR A 91 16.73 -13.29 14.63
N ASN A 92 15.45 -13.39 14.26
CA ASN A 92 14.53 -14.34 14.90
C ASN A 92 14.92 -15.80 14.65
N LEU A 93 15.50 -16.11 13.50
CA LEU A 93 16.03 -17.43 13.19
C LEU A 93 17.20 -17.78 14.12
N LYS A 94 18.14 -16.86 14.33
CA LYS A 94 19.25 -17.02 15.28
C LYS A 94 18.77 -17.10 16.73
N GLN A 95 17.77 -16.30 17.13
CA GLN A 95 17.16 -16.42 18.47
C GLN A 95 16.52 -17.79 18.69
N LYS A 96 15.78 -18.31 17.69
CA LYS A 96 15.16 -19.64 17.76
C LYS A 96 16.21 -20.75 17.84
N MET A 97 17.33 -20.62 17.12
CA MET A 97 18.47 -21.54 17.23
C MET A 97 19.14 -21.50 18.61
N ASN A 98 19.15 -20.34 19.27
CA ASN A 98 19.68 -20.17 20.62
C ASN A 98 18.64 -20.44 21.72
N GLY A 99 17.47 -20.99 21.39
CA GLY A 99 16.40 -21.30 22.35
C GLY A 99 15.66 -20.09 22.93
N LEU A 100 15.90 -18.89 22.39
CA LEU A 100 15.27 -17.64 22.81
C LEU A 100 13.96 -17.41 22.04
N LYS A 101 13.03 -16.68 22.67
CA LYS A 101 11.73 -16.37 22.05
C LYS A 101 11.93 -15.41 20.87
N PRO A 102 11.25 -15.64 19.73
CA PRO A 102 11.29 -14.72 18.60
C PRO A 102 10.69 -13.37 19.01
N VAL A 103 11.28 -12.30 18.50
CA VAL A 103 10.96 -10.91 18.80
C VAL A 103 10.04 -10.34 17.72
N SER A 104 9.12 -9.46 18.08
CA SER A 104 8.21 -8.83 17.11
C SER A 104 8.93 -7.74 16.28
N GLU A 105 8.39 -7.40 15.11
CA GLU A 105 9.00 -6.38 14.23
C GLU A 105 9.21 -5.03 14.94
N ALA A 106 8.23 -4.62 15.75
CA ALA A 106 8.28 -3.38 16.53
C ALA A 106 9.27 -3.43 17.73
N GLU A 107 9.70 -4.61 18.17
CA GLU A 107 10.73 -4.78 19.19
C GLU A 107 12.11 -4.87 18.54
N PHE A 108 12.21 -5.52 17.37
CA PHE A 108 13.43 -5.53 16.56
C PHE A 108 13.82 -4.12 16.11
N GLU A 109 12.87 -3.31 15.64
CA GLU A 109 13.13 -1.90 15.28
C GLU A 109 13.68 -1.10 16.47
N LYS A 110 13.18 -1.32 17.69
CA LYS A 110 13.71 -0.66 18.89
C LYS A 110 15.10 -1.12 19.26
N LEU A 111 15.39 -2.42 19.12
CA LEU A 111 16.71 -2.98 19.39
C LEU A 111 17.75 -2.41 18.41
N VAL A 112 17.38 -2.23 17.14
CA VAL A 112 18.21 -1.58 16.12
C VAL A 112 18.38 -0.09 16.44
N GLU A 113 17.32 0.63 16.80
CA GLU A 113 17.39 2.04 17.22
C GLU A 113 18.30 2.23 18.45
N GLU A 114 18.24 1.34 19.43
CA GLU A 114 19.06 1.40 20.65
C GLU A 114 20.55 1.04 20.39
N LEU A 115 20.82 0.22 19.39
CA LEU A 115 22.19 -0.09 18.95
C LEU A 115 22.83 1.11 18.24
N ASP A 116 22.10 1.78 17.35
CA ASP A 116 22.58 2.97 16.64
C ASP A 116 22.85 4.14 17.60
N LEU A 117 22.05 4.28 18.66
CA LEU A 117 22.27 5.26 19.72
C LEU A 117 23.51 4.94 20.59
N SER A 118 23.86 3.66 20.74
CA SER A 118 25.01 3.21 21.54
C SER A 118 26.33 3.20 20.75
N ILE A 119 26.28 3.08 19.42
CA ILE A 119 27.45 3.15 18.52
C ILE A 119 27.88 4.60 18.26
N SER A 120 26.96 5.56 18.33
CA SER A 120 27.28 6.99 18.17
C SER A 120 27.91 7.63 19.42
N GLY A 121 28.17 6.84 20.47
CA GLY A 121 28.43 7.31 21.82
C GLY A 121 29.72 6.85 22.49
N SER A 122 30.72 6.31 21.79
CA SER A 122 32.14 6.23 22.23
C SER A 122 32.95 5.27 21.33
N ASP A 123 33.87 5.78 20.50
CA ASP A 123 35.25 5.26 20.45
C ASP A 123 36.18 6.18 19.64
N THR A 124 37.34 6.46 20.24
CA THR A 124 38.52 7.17 19.72
C THR A 124 39.22 6.35 18.63
N PRO A 125 39.91 6.97 17.64
CA PRO A 125 40.41 6.25 16.47
C PRO A 125 41.78 5.62 16.71
N GLU A 126 41.95 4.35 16.31
CA GLU A 126 43.26 3.76 16.00
C GLU A 126 43.21 2.90 14.71
N SER A 127 44.19 3.22 13.85
CA SER A 127 44.71 2.70 12.56
C SER A 127 43.98 1.72 11.63
N ASP A 128 44.27 1.95 10.34
CA ASP A 128 43.90 1.26 9.09
C ASP A 128 43.96 -0.29 9.09
N ASP A 129 42.99 -0.89 8.38
CA ASP A 129 43.25 -1.82 7.26
C ASP A 129 41.99 -2.02 6.40
N GLU A 130 42.16 -2.00 5.08
CA GLU A 130 41.12 -2.20 4.07
C GLU A 130 40.79 -3.69 3.92
N GLU A 131 39.55 -4.12 4.23
CA GLU A 131 38.77 -5.15 3.51
C GLU A 131 37.37 -5.40 4.15
N GLU A 132 36.41 -5.80 3.31
CA GLU A 132 35.10 -6.41 3.62
C GLU A 132 33.84 -5.56 4.02
N ALA A 133 32.88 -5.53 3.08
CA ALA A 133 31.49 -5.10 3.30
C ALA A 133 30.55 -6.23 3.80
N THR A 134 31.07 -7.45 3.96
CA THR A 134 30.37 -8.65 4.44
C THR A 134 30.48 -8.82 5.95
N SER A 135 31.66 -8.54 6.52
CA SER A 135 31.94 -8.56 7.97
C SER A 135 31.00 -7.65 8.80
N ARG A 136 30.75 -6.41 8.35
CA ARG A 136 29.95 -5.42 9.10
C ARG A 136 28.50 -5.84 9.42
N ARG A 137 27.86 -6.66 8.57
CA ARG A 137 26.49 -7.14 8.81
C ARG A 137 26.44 -8.21 9.89
N GLU A 138 27.48 -9.04 9.99
CA GLU A 138 27.61 -10.00 11.09
C GLU A 138 27.95 -9.30 12.41
N THR A 139 28.72 -8.21 12.39
CA THR A 139 29.09 -7.45 13.58
C THR A 139 27.88 -6.80 14.28
N ALA A 140 26.95 -6.20 13.53
CA ALA A 140 25.76 -5.55 14.09
C ALA A 140 24.78 -6.56 14.74
N LEU A 141 24.55 -7.70 14.09
CA LEU A 141 23.73 -8.79 14.64
C LEU A 141 24.41 -9.44 15.86
N SER A 142 25.73 -9.56 15.86
CA SER A 142 26.51 -10.10 16.99
C SER A 142 26.54 -9.14 18.19
N ALA A 143 26.57 -7.83 17.95
CA ALA A 143 26.52 -6.80 18.99
C ALA A 143 25.15 -6.77 19.70
N LEU A 144 24.05 -6.94 18.96
CA LEU A 144 22.70 -7.08 19.52
C LEU A 144 22.57 -8.31 20.44
N LEU A 145 23.16 -9.43 20.03
CA LEU A 145 23.15 -10.67 20.82
C LEU A 145 23.98 -10.54 22.11
N ARG A 146 25.15 -9.87 22.09
CA ARG A 146 25.98 -9.65 23.29
C ARG A 146 25.32 -8.73 24.32
N LYS A 147 24.64 -7.66 23.87
CA LYS A 147 23.93 -6.72 24.76
C LYS A 147 22.76 -7.38 25.48
N GLN A 148 22.08 -8.32 24.83
CA GLN A 148 20.95 -9.05 25.42
C GLN A 148 21.37 -10.09 26.47
N ILE A 149 22.58 -10.65 26.36
CA ILE A 149 23.17 -11.55 27.37
C ILE A 149 23.58 -10.75 28.64
N SER A 150 24.12 -9.55 28.47
CA SER A 150 24.47 -8.67 29.60
C SER A 150 23.24 -8.17 30.39
N LEU A 151 22.09 -8.00 29.74
CA LEU A 151 20.83 -7.60 30.38
C LEU A 151 20.15 -8.72 31.19
N THR A 152 20.48 -10.00 30.91
CA THR A 152 19.89 -11.14 31.64
C THR A 152 20.61 -11.46 32.95
N ASP A 153 21.87 -11.07 33.12
CA ASP A 153 22.65 -11.30 34.36
C ASP A 153 22.33 -10.31 35.50
N ASN A 154 21.57 -9.24 35.23
CA ASN A 154 21.38 -8.13 36.18
C ASN A 154 19.99 -8.10 36.86
N ARG A 155 19.29 -9.23 36.97
CA ARG A 155 17.97 -9.36 37.62
C ARG A 155 18.02 -10.11 38.96
N ASN A 156 18.51 -9.47 40.03
CA ASN A 156 17.92 -9.50 41.39
C ASN A 156 18.65 -8.55 42.39
N PRO A 157 17.96 -7.96 43.38
CA PRO A 157 18.11 -6.54 43.80
C PRO A 157 18.53 -6.38 45.31
N PRO A 158 18.56 -5.20 45.99
CA PRO A 158 17.38 -4.35 46.31
C PRO A 158 17.58 -2.80 46.39
N ASP A 159 16.42 -2.12 46.31
CA ASP A 159 15.97 -0.85 46.93
C ASP A 159 16.71 0.50 46.70
N ARG A 160 16.03 1.44 46.03
CA ARG A 160 15.33 2.60 46.65
C ARG A 160 14.71 3.55 45.61
N ASP A 161 13.37 3.61 45.68
CA ASP A 161 12.37 4.69 45.46
C ASP A 161 12.48 5.82 44.40
N ASP A 162 11.27 6.27 44.07
CA ASP A 162 10.80 7.44 43.28
C ASP A 162 10.80 7.33 41.74
N GLU A 163 9.72 6.95 41.05
CA GLU A 163 8.30 7.39 41.01
C GLU A 163 7.99 8.23 39.74
N GLN A 164 7.09 7.65 38.93
CA GLN A 164 6.22 8.24 37.91
C GLN A 164 6.77 8.72 36.56
N SER A 165 6.85 7.77 35.62
CA SER A 165 6.42 8.01 34.22
C SER A 165 5.35 6.98 33.82
N ALA A 166 4.10 7.44 33.78
CA ALA A 166 2.93 6.61 33.47
C ALA A 166 2.99 6.04 32.05
N LYS A 167 3.01 4.70 31.98
CA LYS A 167 2.94 3.88 30.77
C LYS A 167 1.68 4.23 29.97
N ARG A 168 1.84 4.78 28.77
CA ARG A 168 0.78 4.83 27.76
C ARG A 168 0.41 3.41 27.34
N LYS A 169 -0.74 2.93 27.80
CA LYS A 169 -1.37 1.69 27.33
C LYS A 169 -1.53 1.79 25.81
N ARG A 170 -0.79 0.96 25.05
CA ARG A 170 -1.14 0.65 23.67
C ARG A 170 -2.47 -0.12 23.73
N VAL A 171 -3.53 0.46 23.17
CA VAL A 171 -4.80 -0.26 22.96
C VAL A 171 -4.49 -1.45 22.03
N GLY A 172 -4.76 -2.66 22.53
CA GLY A 172 -4.26 -3.92 21.99
C GLY A 172 -4.76 -4.25 20.59
N ALA A 173 -3.89 -4.91 19.82
CA ALA A 173 -4.12 -5.45 18.48
C ALA A 173 -5.01 -6.72 18.47
N GLY A 174 -6.10 -6.73 19.24
CA GLY A 174 -6.99 -7.89 19.37
C GLY A 174 -8.44 -7.56 19.69
N LYS A 175 -8.85 -6.29 19.58
CA LYS A 175 -10.25 -5.88 19.78
C LYS A 175 -10.85 -5.43 18.45
N SER A 176 -12.08 -5.88 18.17
CA SER A 176 -12.87 -5.46 17.01
C SER A 176 -12.89 -3.93 16.87
N PRO A 177 -12.81 -3.33 15.67
CA PRO A 177 -12.81 -1.88 15.50
C PRO A 177 -14.18 -1.23 15.76
N LEU A 178 -15.25 -2.04 15.76
CA LEU A 178 -16.64 -1.62 15.98
C LEU A 178 -17.09 -1.98 17.40
N LEU A 179 -17.98 -1.16 17.96
CA LEU A 179 -18.82 -1.45 19.11
C LEU A 179 -20.21 -1.83 18.59
N TRP A 180 -20.76 -2.92 19.11
CA TRP A 180 -22.07 -3.42 18.73
C TRP A 180 -23.12 -3.01 19.76
N PHE A 181 -24.25 -2.52 19.28
CA PHE A 181 -25.40 -2.10 20.07
C PHE A 181 -26.63 -2.88 19.64
N SER A 182 -27.39 -3.37 20.60
CA SER A 182 -28.73 -3.92 20.39
C SER A 182 -29.79 -2.85 20.58
N SER A 183 -30.93 -3.04 19.92
CA SER A 183 -32.13 -2.25 20.19
C SER A 183 -33.36 -3.16 20.04
N PRO A 184 -34.36 -3.05 20.93
CA PRO A 184 -35.66 -3.72 20.76
C PRO A 184 -36.38 -3.40 19.45
N THR A 185 -35.98 -2.31 18.78
CA THR A 185 -36.56 -1.92 17.48
C THR A 185 -35.98 -2.71 16.30
N LEU A 186 -34.84 -3.40 16.50
CA LEU A 186 -34.20 -4.21 15.47
C LEU A 186 -34.73 -5.66 15.48
N PRO A 187 -34.71 -6.35 14.33
CA PRO A 187 -34.96 -7.79 14.28
C PRO A 187 -33.95 -8.58 15.14
N GLU A 188 -34.34 -9.80 15.53
CA GLU A 188 -33.44 -10.72 16.23
C GLU A 188 -32.13 -10.90 15.45
N ASN A 189 -31.02 -11.02 16.18
CA ASN A 189 -29.65 -11.11 15.64
C ASN A 189 -29.16 -9.88 14.84
N THR A 190 -29.91 -8.78 14.76
CA THR A 190 -29.45 -7.55 14.08
C THR A 190 -28.88 -6.55 15.08
N TYR A 191 -27.72 -5.96 14.77
CA TYR A 191 -26.99 -5.04 15.64
C TYR A 191 -26.54 -3.77 14.91
N TYR A 192 -26.51 -2.66 15.63
CA TYR A 192 -25.89 -1.42 15.18
C TYR A 192 -24.39 -1.41 15.51
N GLY A 193 -23.55 -1.05 14.55
CA GLY A 193 -22.10 -0.92 14.70
C GLY A 193 -21.66 0.53 14.68
N ILE A 194 -20.85 0.95 15.65
CA ILE A 194 -20.19 2.28 15.70
C ILE A 194 -18.70 2.10 15.89
N TYR A 195 -17.86 2.82 15.14
CA TYR A 195 -16.41 2.72 15.29
C TYR A 195 -15.93 3.20 16.66
N LYS A 196 -15.09 2.40 17.33
CA LYS A 196 -14.41 2.75 18.59
C LYS A 196 -13.63 4.06 18.48
N ALA A 197 -13.11 4.35 17.28
CA ALA A 197 -12.35 5.57 17.00
C ALA A 197 -13.15 6.87 17.16
N MET A 198 -14.49 6.82 17.17
CA MET A 198 -15.36 7.98 17.37
C MET A 198 -15.49 8.40 18.85
N PHE A 199 -14.99 7.58 19.77
CA PHE A 199 -15.02 7.83 21.21
C PHE A 199 -13.63 8.22 21.74
N THR A 200 -13.63 8.97 22.83
CA THR A 200 -12.43 9.29 23.60
C THR A 200 -12.04 8.10 24.49
N PRO A 201 -10.78 8.01 24.92
CA PRO A 201 -10.34 6.89 25.77
C PRO A 201 -11.13 6.85 27.09
N GLN A 202 -11.52 8.01 27.63
CA GLN A 202 -12.29 8.14 28.86
C GLN A 202 -13.73 7.63 28.72
N GLU A 203 -14.37 7.88 27.57
CA GLU A 203 -15.72 7.36 27.28
C GLU A 203 -15.71 5.84 27.12
N LEU A 204 -14.63 5.26 26.59
CA LEU A 204 -14.51 3.81 26.38
C LEU A 204 -14.27 3.00 27.66
N GLU A 205 -13.98 3.65 28.80
CA GLU A 205 -13.69 2.97 30.07
C GLU A 205 -14.96 2.49 30.80
N LYS A 206 -16.10 3.14 30.58
CA LYS A 206 -17.37 2.83 31.26
C LYS A 206 -18.48 2.61 30.24
N GLU A 207 -19.23 1.53 30.37
CA GLU A 207 -20.30 1.17 29.44
C GLU A 207 -21.43 2.22 29.39
N ASP A 208 -21.86 2.70 30.56
CA ASP A 208 -22.88 3.75 30.67
C ASP A 208 -22.42 5.06 30.00
N ALA A 209 -21.12 5.38 30.10
CA ALA A 209 -20.56 6.58 29.51
C ALA A 209 -20.56 6.54 27.97
N ILE A 210 -20.54 5.36 27.34
CA ILE A 210 -20.60 5.22 25.88
C ILE A 210 -22.00 5.61 25.38
N VAL A 211 -23.06 5.11 26.02
CA VAL A 211 -24.44 5.42 25.64
C VAL A 211 -24.76 6.88 25.92
N ASP A 212 -24.31 7.41 27.06
CA ASP A 212 -24.48 8.83 27.38
C ASP A 212 -23.68 9.75 26.45
N ALA A 213 -22.50 9.33 26.00
CA ALA A 213 -21.74 10.03 24.97
C ALA A 213 -22.53 10.13 23.65
N ILE A 214 -23.21 9.06 23.23
CA ILE A 214 -24.06 9.09 22.02
C ILE A 214 -25.23 10.06 22.21
N LYS A 215 -25.88 10.06 23.38
CA LYS A 215 -26.99 10.98 23.70
C LYS A 215 -26.56 12.45 23.71
N THR A 216 -25.41 12.76 24.32
CA THR A 216 -24.87 14.13 24.38
C THR A 216 -24.31 14.63 23.04
N ARG A 217 -24.05 13.73 22.08
CA ARG A 217 -23.57 14.06 20.72
C ARG A 217 -24.67 14.40 19.73
N GLN A 218 -25.94 14.41 20.12
CA GLN A 218 -27.02 14.83 19.23
C GLN A 218 -26.98 16.35 19.04
N LEU A 219 -26.95 16.81 17.78
CA LEU A 219 -26.79 18.22 17.44
C LEU A 219 -27.95 18.76 16.60
N PRO A 220 -28.43 19.98 16.86
CA PRO A 220 -29.49 20.58 16.05
C PRO A 220 -28.98 20.91 14.63
N PRO A 221 -29.85 20.84 13.62
CA PRO A 221 -29.48 21.18 12.25
C PRO A 221 -29.15 22.67 12.10
N ILE A 222 -28.08 22.97 11.35
CA ILE A 222 -27.63 24.34 11.08
C ILE A 222 -28.00 24.73 9.64
N SER A 223 -28.39 26.00 9.46
CA SER A 223 -28.47 26.63 8.14
C SER A 223 -27.26 27.54 7.93
N MET A 224 -26.28 27.07 7.17
CA MET A 224 -25.11 27.89 6.84
C MET A 224 -25.48 28.94 5.75
N PRO A 225 -24.94 30.17 5.82
CA PRO A 225 -25.11 31.16 4.76
C PRO A 225 -24.45 30.71 3.45
N LYS A 226 -24.98 31.15 2.30
CA LYS A 226 -24.54 30.76 0.95
C LYS A 226 -23.06 31.11 0.70
N GLN A 227 -22.31 30.18 0.10
CA GLN A 227 -20.90 30.35 -0.30
C GLN A 227 -20.73 31.40 -1.43
N SER A 228 -19.74 32.27 -1.32
CA SER A 228 -19.25 33.11 -2.42
C SER A 228 -18.28 32.33 -3.31
N LYS A 229 -18.26 32.64 -4.62
CA LYS A 229 -17.53 31.91 -5.68
C LYS A 229 -15.99 32.06 -5.64
N GLU A 230 -15.40 32.44 -4.52
CA GLU A 230 -13.97 32.76 -4.40
C GLU A 230 -13.29 31.92 -3.31
N GLY A 231 -12.96 30.66 -3.66
CA GLY A 231 -11.72 29.94 -3.32
C GLY A 231 -11.11 29.87 -1.90
N VAL A 232 -11.63 30.55 -0.88
CA VAL A 232 -11.11 30.55 0.49
C VAL A 232 -12.28 30.36 1.47
N ASN A 233 -12.50 29.10 1.85
CA ASN A 233 -13.49 28.69 2.83
C ASN A 233 -12.90 28.75 4.24
N VAL A 234 -12.83 29.95 4.83
CA VAL A 234 -12.68 30.06 6.28
C VAL A 234 -13.71 31.09 6.75
N PRO A 235 -14.88 30.67 7.28
CA PRO A 235 -15.71 31.58 8.04
C PRO A 235 -14.88 32.11 9.22
N PRO A 236 -14.94 33.42 9.53
CA PRO A 236 -14.30 33.94 10.74
C PRO A 236 -14.93 33.23 11.95
N THR A 237 -14.15 32.34 12.56
CA THR A 237 -14.46 31.57 13.78
C THR A 237 -15.81 30.82 13.76
N TYR A 238 -15.84 29.64 13.15
CA TYR A 238 -16.91 28.67 13.42
C TYR A 238 -16.71 28.05 14.81
N ASN A 239 -17.68 28.25 15.71
CA ASN A 239 -17.63 27.75 17.09
C ASN A 239 -18.42 26.46 17.33
N GLY A 240 -18.97 25.84 16.28
CA GLY A 240 -19.70 24.58 16.43
C GLY A 240 -18.77 23.36 16.44
N ARG A 241 -19.31 22.19 16.79
CA ARG A 241 -18.55 20.93 16.81
C ARG A 241 -18.13 20.51 15.40
N HIS A 242 -16.86 20.16 15.25
CA HIS A 242 -16.28 19.77 13.97
C HIS A 242 -15.11 18.80 14.16
N ILE A 243 -14.74 18.11 13.09
CA ILE A 243 -13.60 17.20 13.06
C ILE A 243 -12.64 17.56 11.93
N PHE A 244 -11.36 17.26 12.13
CA PHE A 244 -10.32 17.44 11.14
C PHE A 244 -9.90 16.08 10.58
N LEU A 245 -9.86 15.97 9.25
CA LEU A 245 -9.42 14.78 8.53
C LEU A 245 -8.23 15.14 7.64
N CYS A 246 -7.16 14.34 7.70
CA CYS A 246 -5.95 14.57 6.94
C CYS A 246 -5.36 13.26 6.42
N MET A 247 -4.98 13.24 5.15
CA MET A 247 -4.30 12.13 4.50
C MET A 247 -3.09 12.64 3.71
N ILE A 248 -1.93 12.04 3.93
CA ILE A 248 -0.70 12.33 3.21
C ILE A 248 0.02 11.03 2.81
N GLY A 249 0.37 10.92 1.52
CA GLY A 249 1.06 9.74 1.00
C GLY A 249 1.33 9.80 -0.50
N GLY A 250 2.50 9.29 -0.91
CA GLY A 250 2.87 9.17 -2.33
C GLY A 250 2.89 10.50 -3.11
N GLY A 251 3.14 11.63 -2.42
CA GLY A 251 3.10 12.97 -3.03
C GLY A 251 1.73 13.62 -3.08
N HIS A 252 0.67 12.91 -2.65
CA HIS A 252 -0.67 13.44 -2.48
C HIS A 252 -0.90 13.89 -1.05
N PHE A 253 -1.54 15.04 -0.90
CA PHE A 253 -2.04 15.53 0.37
C PHE A 253 -3.51 15.94 0.21
N ALA A 254 -4.34 15.58 1.18
CA ALA A 254 -5.70 16.05 1.30
C ALA A 254 -5.99 16.32 2.77
N ALA A 255 -6.56 17.49 3.07
CA ALA A 255 -7.09 17.81 4.39
C ALA A 255 -8.45 18.48 4.29
N MET A 256 -9.30 18.23 5.28
CA MET A 256 -10.66 18.73 5.35
C MET A 256 -11.08 18.95 6.80
N VAL A 257 -11.77 20.06 7.06
CA VAL A 257 -12.47 20.34 8.32
C VAL A 257 -13.97 20.24 8.04
N VAL A 258 -14.67 19.38 8.76
CA VAL A 258 -16.09 19.09 8.53
C VAL A 258 -16.89 19.38 9.79
N CYS A 259 -17.99 20.11 9.63
CA CYS A 259 -18.96 20.35 10.69
C CYS A 259 -19.77 19.08 10.96
N LEU A 260 -20.00 18.78 12.24
CA LEU A 260 -20.74 17.60 12.67
C LEU A 260 -22.26 17.81 12.68
N SER A 261 -22.74 19.06 12.70
CA SER A 261 -24.17 19.36 12.67
C SER A 261 -24.78 19.10 11.29
N PRO A 262 -25.98 18.48 11.21
CA PRO A 262 -26.64 18.21 9.93
C PRO A 262 -27.11 19.51 9.26
N LYS A 263 -27.12 19.54 7.93
CA LYS A 263 -27.64 20.67 7.13
C LYS A 263 -29.16 20.58 6.98
N HIS A 264 -29.87 21.69 7.19
CA HIS A 264 -31.30 21.75 6.89
C HIS A 264 -31.53 21.75 5.37
N SER A 265 -32.09 20.68 4.79
CA SER A 265 -32.59 20.72 3.41
C SER A 265 -33.83 21.60 3.36
N LYS A 266 -33.87 22.60 2.48
CA LYS A 266 -35.02 23.50 2.31
C LYS A 266 -36.14 22.91 1.44
N HIS A 267 -35.93 21.73 0.85
CA HIS A 267 -36.97 21.04 0.08
C HIS A 267 -37.15 19.61 0.60
N GLY A 268 -38.35 19.31 1.07
CA GLY A 268 -38.86 17.94 1.17
C GLY A 268 -39.15 17.35 -0.21
N SER A 269 -38.14 17.34 -1.10
CA SER A 269 -38.27 16.76 -2.44
C SER A 269 -37.56 15.41 -2.51
N SER A 270 -38.32 14.44 -2.97
CA SER A 270 -38.03 13.06 -3.34
C SER A 270 -36.88 12.90 -4.36
N SER A 271 -35.66 13.26 -4.00
CA SER A 271 -34.46 12.93 -4.78
C SER A 271 -33.48 12.12 -3.94
N GLY A 272 -33.80 10.83 -3.74
CA GLY A 272 -32.87 9.77 -3.33
C GLY A 272 -32.53 9.69 -1.82
N PRO A 273 -32.46 8.48 -1.22
CA PRO A 273 -32.17 8.30 0.20
C PRO A 273 -30.67 8.33 0.57
N LEU A 274 -29.79 9.02 -0.17
CA LEU A 274 -28.36 9.04 0.14
C LEU A 274 -27.75 10.44 -0.07
N ASN A 275 -27.04 10.91 0.97
CA ASN A 275 -26.31 12.19 1.07
C ASN A 275 -27.12 13.40 1.55
N ARG A 276 -27.56 13.36 2.82
CA ARG A 276 -27.63 14.59 3.62
C ARG A 276 -26.20 15.16 3.69
N GLU A 277 -25.94 16.19 2.91
CA GLU A 277 -24.62 16.73 2.59
C GLU A 277 -23.83 17.10 3.86
N ALA A 278 -22.68 16.45 4.11
CA ALA A 278 -21.75 16.91 5.13
C ALA A 278 -21.30 18.34 4.83
N VAL A 279 -21.30 19.19 5.85
CA VAL A 279 -20.93 20.61 5.70
C VAL A 279 -19.42 20.73 5.83
N VAL A 280 -18.74 20.90 4.70
CA VAL A 280 -17.30 21.11 4.66
C VAL A 280 -16.99 22.57 4.99
N LEU A 281 -16.34 22.82 6.13
CA LEU A 281 -15.93 24.15 6.58
C LEU A 281 -14.71 24.65 5.83
N ALA A 282 -13.74 23.76 5.61
CA ALA A 282 -12.52 24.06 4.85
C ALA A 282 -12.01 22.76 4.20
N HIS A 283 -11.46 22.85 2.98
CA HIS A 283 -10.78 21.72 2.35
C HIS A 283 -9.57 22.20 1.54
N LYS A 284 -8.55 21.36 1.42
CA LYS A 284 -7.41 21.61 0.54
C LYS A 284 -6.79 20.30 0.11
N THR A 285 -6.36 20.24 -1.15
CA THR A 285 -5.64 19.10 -1.71
C THR A 285 -4.41 19.59 -2.45
N PHE A 286 -3.26 18.95 -2.24
CA PHE A 286 -2.03 19.21 -2.99
C PHE A 286 -1.56 17.92 -3.67
N HIS A 287 -0.85 18.07 -4.77
CA HIS A 287 -0.14 16.98 -5.39
C HIS A 287 1.20 17.46 -5.92
N ARG A 288 2.27 16.82 -5.49
CA ARG A 288 3.62 17.00 -6.03
C ARG A 288 4.20 15.64 -6.34
N TYR A 289 4.84 15.51 -7.51
CA TYR A 289 5.46 14.25 -7.93
C TYR A 289 6.74 14.00 -7.11
N THR A 290 6.63 13.15 -6.09
CA THR A 290 7.74 12.82 -5.16
C THR A 290 8.27 11.38 -5.33
N THR A 291 7.53 10.50 -6.01
CA THR A 291 7.88 9.07 -6.14
C THR A 291 8.52 8.73 -7.49
N ARG A 292 9.20 7.57 -7.56
CA ARG A 292 9.76 7.03 -8.81
C ARG A 292 8.69 6.29 -9.62
N ARG A 293 8.62 6.51 -10.95
CA ARG A 293 7.78 5.69 -11.84
C ARG A 293 8.26 4.23 -11.78
N LYS A 294 7.33 3.27 -11.75
CA LYS A 294 7.52 1.80 -11.74
C LYS A 294 8.08 1.15 -10.47
N GLN A 295 8.83 1.86 -9.61
CA GLN A 295 9.43 1.26 -8.40
C GLN A 295 8.67 1.54 -7.09
N GLY A 296 7.81 2.58 -7.05
CA GLY A 296 7.16 3.01 -5.82
C GLY A 296 8.14 3.61 -4.79
N GLY A 297 7.62 4.23 -3.72
CA GLY A 297 8.41 4.81 -2.62
C GLY A 297 8.84 6.28 -2.82
N SER A 298 9.03 7.00 -1.70
CA SER A 298 9.55 8.38 -1.68
C SER A 298 11.05 8.43 -1.97
N GLN A 299 11.54 9.55 -2.50
CA GLN A 299 12.96 9.72 -2.82
C GLN A 299 13.80 9.75 -1.55
N SER A 300 13.31 10.41 -0.49
CA SER A 300 13.92 10.40 0.85
C SER A 300 14.19 9.00 1.40
N ALA A 301 13.22 8.08 1.27
CA ALA A 301 13.34 6.71 1.79
C ALA A 301 14.39 5.91 1.01
N ASN A 302 14.45 6.12 -0.31
CA ASN A 302 15.47 5.48 -1.14
C ASN A 302 16.88 6.04 -0.89
N ASP A 303 17.00 7.36 -0.68
CA ASP A 303 18.28 7.99 -0.34
C ASP A 303 18.81 7.49 1.01
N ASN A 304 17.91 7.25 1.99
CA ASN A 304 18.29 6.67 3.28
C ASN A 304 18.69 5.19 3.17
N ALA A 305 18.07 4.42 2.28
CA ALA A 305 18.32 2.98 2.15
C ALA A 305 19.51 2.63 1.23
N LYS A 306 19.74 3.40 0.17
CA LYS A 306 20.73 3.10 -0.89
C LYS A 306 21.76 4.22 -1.10
N GLY A 307 21.72 5.25 -0.27
CA GLY A 307 22.56 6.43 -0.40
C GLY A 307 21.98 7.49 -1.35
N PRO A 308 22.42 8.76 -1.22
CA PRO A 308 21.87 9.86 -1.99
C PRO A 308 22.22 9.75 -3.47
N ALA A 309 21.20 9.62 -4.32
CA ALA A 309 21.40 9.69 -5.77
C ALA A 309 21.56 11.15 -6.26
N HIS A 310 22.56 11.43 -7.11
CA HIS A 310 22.87 12.77 -7.63
C HIS A 310 22.40 13.01 -9.09
N SER A 311 21.20 12.54 -9.43
CA SER A 311 20.60 12.77 -10.75
C SER A 311 19.65 13.98 -10.75
N ALA A 312 19.45 14.60 -11.91
CA ALA A 312 18.45 15.67 -12.06
C ALA A 312 17.05 15.24 -11.58
N GLY A 313 16.66 13.98 -11.82
CA GLY A 313 15.38 13.42 -11.39
C GLY A 313 15.29 13.17 -9.88
N SER A 314 16.39 12.87 -9.19
CA SER A 314 16.40 12.75 -7.73
C SER A 314 16.38 14.11 -7.05
N SER A 315 17.11 15.10 -7.57
CA SER A 315 17.08 16.48 -7.08
C SER A 315 15.68 17.11 -7.20
N LEU A 316 14.99 16.92 -8.34
CA LEU A 316 13.63 17.43 -8.53
C LEU A 316 12.63 16.82 -7.55
N ARG A 317 12.76 15.52 -7.24
CA ARG A 317 11.90 14.85 -6.24
C ARG A 317 12.17 15.35 -4.83
N ARG A 318 13.44 15.59 -4.44
CA ARG A 318 13.79 16.20 -3.14
C ARG A 318 13.20 17.60 -3.00
N TYR A 319 13.33 18.43 -4.04
CA TYR A 319 12.71 19.75 -4.08
C TYR A 319 11.18 19.68 -3.93
N ASN A 320 10.53 18.75 -4.65
CA ASN A 320 9.09 18.54 -4.54
C ASN A 320 8.65 18.05 -3.14
N GLU A 321 9.46 17.23 -2.47
CA GLU A 321 9.21 16.77 -1.09
C GLU A 321 9.34 17.92 -0.08
N GLN A 322 10.33 18.79 -0.26
CA GLN A 322 10.50 20.01 0.55
C GLN A 322 9.35 20.99 0.34
N ALA A 323 9.01 21.30 -0.92
CA ALA A 323 7.90 22.17 -1.26
C ALA A 323 6.55 21.62 -0.75
N LEU A 324 6.35 20.29 -0.80
CA LEU A 324 5.15 19.67 -0.21
C LEU A 324 5.13 19.87 1.31
N THR A 325 6.28 19.74 1.97
CA THR A 325 6.40 19.94 3.42
C THR A 325 6.07 21.37 3.82
N GLU A 326 6.56 22.36 3.07
CA GLU A 326 6.26 23.78 3.27
C GLU A 326 4.77 24.08 3.05
N ASP A 327 4.19 23.64 1.93
CA ASP A 327 2.77 23.83 1.62
C ASP A 327 1.87 23.27 2.72
N VAL A 328 2.19 22.07 3.23
CA VAL A 328 1.44 21.41 4.29
C VAL A 328 1.56 22.18 5.61
N ARG A 329 2.76 22.61 5.99
CA ARG A 329 2.97 23.37 7.25
C ARG A 329 2.29 24.74 7.22
N ASN A 330 2.34 25.42 6.09
CA ASN A 330 1.63 26.69 5.89
C ASN A 330 0.12 26.50 6.03
N LEU A 331 -0.45 25.46 5.39
CA LEU A 331 -1.86 25.15 5.54
C LEU A 331 -2.26 24.84 6.99
N LEU A 332 -1.46 24.03 7.70
CA LEU A 332 -1.72 23.72 9.11
C LEU A 332 -1.68 24.97 9.98
N LYS A 333 -0.76 25.89 9.69
CA LYS A 333 -0.67 27.19 10.37
C LYS A 333 -1.92 28.03 10.12
N ASP A 334 -2.38 28.13 8.88
CA ASP A 334 -3.60 28.87 8.52
C ASP A 334 -4.84 28.27 9.19
N TRP A 335 -4.89 26.96 9.34
CA TRP A 335 -6.02 26.25 9.94
C TRP A 335 -5.87 26.00 11.45
N LYS A 336 -4.85 26.58 12.09
CA LYS A 336 -4.55 26.33 13.50
C LYS A 336 -5.78 26.54 14.40
N ALA A 337 -6.54 27.62 14.20
CA ALA A 337 -7.73 27.91 15.01
C ALA A 337 -8.81 26.83 14.89
N LEU A 338 -9.02 26.27 13.69
CA LEU A 338 -9.97 25.17 13.45
C LEU A 338 -9.42 23.85 13.99
N ILE A 339 -8.12 23.59 13.84
CA ILE A 339 -7.51 22.34 14.35
C ILE A 339 -7.52 22.32 15.88
N ASP A 340 -7.27 23.47 16.53
CA ASP A 340 -7.26 23.58 17.99
C ASP A 340 -8.64 23.35 18.59
N THR A 341 -9.72 23.76 17.90
CA THR A 341 -11.11 23.63 18.36
C THR A 341 -11.81 22.34 17.91
N ALA A 342 -11.15 21.51 17.10
CA ALA A 342 -11.71 20.24 16.63
C ALA A 342 -11.81 19.18 17.75
N ASP A 343 -12.89 18.41 17.72
CA ASP A 343 -13.16 17.33 18.69
C ASP A 343 -12.19 16.16 18.50
N LEU A 344 -12.00 15.74 17.25
CA LEU A 344 -11.18 14.59 16.85
C LEU A 344 -10.36 14.93 15.60
N LEU A 345 -9.15 14.35 15.54
CA LEU A 345 -8.18 14.55 14.47
C LEU A 345 -7.88 13.20 13.80
N PHE A 346 -8.52 12.91 12.67
CA PHE A 346 -8.26 11.69 11.90
C PHE A 346 -7.10 11.91 10.93
N ILE A 347 -5.97 11.26 11.17
CA ILE A 347 -4.74 11.48 10.40
C ILE A 347 -4.20 10.15 9.87
N ARG A 348 -3.95 10.12 8.56
CA ARG A 348 -3.16 9.07 7.90
C ARG A 348 -1.91 9.66 7.28
N ALA A 349 -0.75 9.20 7.73
CA ALA A 349 0.54 9.54 7.14
C ALA A 349 1.29 8.26 6.78
N THR A 350 1.43 7.95 5.49
CA THR A 350 2.13 6.75 5.04
C THR A 350 3.63 6.99 4.96
N GLY A 351 4.42 6.26 5.74
CA GLY A 351 5.89 6.37 5.76
C GLY A 351 6.44 7.44 6.73
N SER A 352 7.68 7.25 7.16
CA SER A 352 8.35 8.06 8.19
C SER A 352 8.51 9.54 7.79
N THR A 353 8.83 9.82 6.52
CA THR A 353 8.96 11.20 6.00
C THR A 353 7.67 11.98 6.13
N ASN A 354 6.54 11.43 5.69
CA ASN A 354 5.25 12.11 5.78
C ASN A 354 4.79 12.30 7.23
N ARG A 355 5.10 11.34 8.11
CA ARG A 355 4.87 11.47 9.56
C ARG A 355 5.71 12.61 10.15
N ARG A 356 6.97 12.75 9.72
CA ARG A 356 7.86 13.86 10.12
C ARG A 356 7.40 15.22 9.56
N THR A 357 6.80 15.27 8.38
CA THR A 357 6.20 16.50 7.84
C THR A 357 5.11 17.05 8.77
N LEU A 358 4.26 16.18 9.33
CA LEU A 358 3.16 16.58 10.23
C LEU A 358 3.59 16.76 11.69
N PHE A 359 4.41 15.84 12.22
CA PHE A 359 4.73 15.73 13.66
C PHE A 359 6.19 15.98 14.03
N GLY A 360 7.08 16.16 13.04
CA GLY A 360 8.49 16.44 13.30
C GLY A 360 8.68 17.81 13.99
N PRO A 361 9.87 18.08 14.52
CA PRO A 361 10.19 19.40 15.05
C PRO A 361 10.20 20.41 13.89
N TYR A 362 9.40 21.47 14.02
CA TYR A 362 9.45 22.64 13.15
C TYR A 362 8.87 23.85 13.88
N GLU A 363 9.23 25.05 13.42
CA GLU A 363 8.76 26.30 14.01
C GLU A 363 7.23 26.38 14.00
N ASN A 364 6.64 26.81 15.11
CA ASN A 364 5.19 26.94 15.27
C ASN A 364 4.41 25.63 14.99
N GLN A 365 4.93 24.50 15.46
CA GLN A 365 4.30 23.19 15.31
C GLN A 365 2.83 23.20 15.78
N VAL A 366 1.93 22.90 14.83
CA VAL A 366 0.48 22.90 15.07
C VAL A 366 0.01 21.56 15.64
N LEU A 367 0.49 20.46 15.05
CA LEU A 367 0.09 19.11 15.44
C LEU A 367 1.16 18.46 16.33
N ARG A 368 0.77 17.99 17.52
CA ARG A 368 1.65 17.29 18.47
C ARG A 368 1.37 15.80 18.43
N ALA A 369 2.41 14.96 18.35
CA ALA A 369 2.26 13.50 18.33
C ALA A 369 1.58 12.92 19.59
N ASN A 370 1.58 13.68 20.69
CA ASN A 370 1.02 13.31 21.99
C ASN A 370 -0.43 13.79 22.20
N ASP A 371 -1.07 14.39 21.19
CA ASP A 371 -2.43 14.88 21.31
C ASP A 371 -3.43 13.70 21.41
N PRO A 372 -4.23 13.61 22.50
CA PRO A 372 -5.17 12.51 22.72
C PRO A 372 -6.38 12.53 21.77
N ARG A 373 -6.54 13.54 20.90
CA ARG A 373 -7.59 13.61 19.86
C ARG A 373 -7.18 12.92 18.56
N ILE A 374 -5.90 12.59 18.39
CA ILE A 374 -5.39 11.98 17.16
C ILE A 374 -5.84 10.53 17.05
N ARG A 375 -6.43 10.17 15.92
CA ARG A 375 -6.90 8.82 15.58
C ARG A 375 -6.41 8.43 14.19
N GLY A 376 -6.20 7.14 13.98
CA GLY A 376 -6.09 6.55 12.65
C GLY A 376 -7.47 6.25 12.06
N PHE A 377 -7.53 6.05 10.75
CA PHE A 377 -8.75 5.54 10.11
C PHE A 377 -8.90 4.04 10.42
N PRO A 378 -10.04 3.59 10.97
CA PRO A 378 -10.24 2.19 11.39
C PRO A 378 -10.61 1.25 10.22
N PHE A 379 -10.44 1.71 8.98
CA PHE A 379 -10.74 0.99 7.75
C PHE A 379 -9.75 1.36 6.66
N ASN A 380 -9.74 0.59 5.58
CA ASN A 380 -8.87 0.83 4.44
C ASN A 380 -9.25 2.12 3.69
N THR A 381 -8.25 2.95 3.45
CA THR A 381 -8.41 4.25 2.77
C THR A 381 -7.65 4.26 1.44
N ARG A 382 -8.22 4.95 0.45
CA ARG A 382 -7.68 5.06 -0.91
C ARG A 382 -6.67 6.21 -1.00
N ARG A 383 -6.36 6.65 -2.23
CA ARG A 383 -5.48 7.81 -2.49
C ARG A 383 -6.03 9.07 -1.82
N ALA A 384 -5.13 9.87 -1.23
CA ALA A 384 -5.48 11.13 -0.58
C ALA A 384 -6.11 12.12 -1.57
N THR A 385 -7.43 12.25 -1.50
CA THR A 385 -8.27 13.15 -2.33
C THR A 385 -9.42 13.68 -1.49
N GLN A 386 -10.06 14.77 -1.92
CA GLN A 386 -11.25 15.29 -1.24
C GLN A 386 -12.38 14.26 -1.19
N ASN A 387 -12.63 13.55 -2.30
CA ASN A 387 -13.67 12.52 -2.36
C ASN A 387 -13.41 11.38 -1.37
N GLU A 388 -12.14 10.99 -1.18
CA GLU A 388 -11.77 9.96 -0.22
C GLU A 388 -11.94 10.42 1.23
N LEU A 389 -11.61 11.68 1.54
CA LEU A 389 -11.91 12.26 2.85
C LEU A 389 -13.42 12.31 3.10
N MET A 390 -14.21 12.69 2.09
CA MET A 390 -15.67 12.74 2.19
C MET A 390 -16.27 11.34 2.39
N ARG A 391 -15.82 10.34 1.63
CA ARG A 391 -16.19 8.93 1.83
C ARG A 391 -15.84 8.48 3.25
N SER A 392 -14.64 8.80 3.71
CA SER A 392 -14.17 8.41 5.04
C SER A 392 -14.98 9.07 6.16
N PHE A 393 -15.37 10.34 5.98
CA PHE A 393 -16.26 11.05 6.90
C PHE A 393 -17.63 10.37 6.98
N ILE A 394 -18.26 10.07 5.84
CA ILE A 394 -19.55 9.38 5.78
C ILE A 394 -19.45 8.01 6.46
N GLU A 395 -18.39 7.27 6.18
CA GLU A 395 -18.14 5.95 6.76
C GLU A 395 -17.99 5.99 8.28
N LEU A 396 -17.22 6.95 8.82
CA LEU A 396 -17.00 7.11 10.26
C LEU A 396 -18.27 7.50 11.02
N THR A 397 -19.14 8.28 10.39
CA THR A 397 -20.29 8.92 11.06
C THR A 397 -21.62 8.21 10.83
N ARG A 398 -21.63 7.16 10.01
CA ARG A 398 -22.82 6.33 9.74
C ARG A 398 -22.83 5.10 10.63
N LEU A 399 -23.98 4.78 11.22
CA LEU A 399 -24.17 3.51 11.93
C LEU A 399 -24.19 2.36 10.92
N LYS A 400 -23.42 1.31 11.20
CA LYS A 400 -23.47 0.05 10.46
C LYS A 400 -24.64 -0.79 10.99
N VAL A 401 -25.28 -1.56 10.13
CA VAL A 401 -26.30 -2.53 10.53
C VAL A 401 -25.81 -3.89 10.06
N ARG A 402 -25.67 -4.86 10.96
CA ARG A 402 -25.30 -6.24 10.60
C ARG A 402 -26.15 -7.25 11.35
N GLU A 403 -26.52 -8.30 10.65
CA GLU A 403 -27.07 -9.51 11.25
C GLU A 403 -25.91 -10.42 11.67
N ILE A 404 -25.88 -10.84 12.93
CA ILE A 404 -24.85 -11.72 13.48
C ILE A 404 -25.53 -12.92 14.14
N LEU A 405 -25.46 -14.07 13.47
CA LEU A 405 -25.95 -15.33 14.00
C LEU A 405 -24.93 -15.90 15.00
N PRO A 406 -25.34 -16.25 16.23
CA PRO A 406 -24.44 -16.89 17.19
C PRO A 406 -24.08 -18.30 16.71
N GLU A 407 -22.78 -18.58 16.61
CA GLU A 407 -22.28 -19.95 16.40
C GLU A 407 -22.55 -20.77 17.68
N PRO A 408 -23.12 -21.99 17.60
CA PRO A 408 -23.42 -22.78 18.80
C PRO A 408 -22.12 -23.11 19.53
N ALA A 409 -22.02 -22.64 20.78
CA ALA A 409 -20.85 -22.78 21.63
C ALA A 409 -20.40 -24.25 21.71
N ALA A 410 -19.18 -24.52 21.25
CA ALA A 410 -18.53 -25.81 21.49
C ALA A 410 -18.36 -25.99 23.01
N LEU A 411 -19.05 -27.00 23.56
CA LEU A 411 -18.87 -27.43 24.94
C LEU A 411 -17.41 -27.85 25.17
N PRO A 412 -16.81 -27.52 26.33
CA PRO A 412 -15.43 -27.88 26.62
C PRO A 412 -15.29 -29.42 26.74
N PRO A 413 -14.16 -30.01 26.30
CA PRO A 413 -13.96 -31.45 26.38
C PRO A 413 -13.79 -31.87 27.84
N ALA A 414 -14.67 -32.76 28.30
CA ALA A 414 -14.50 -33.46 29.57
C ALA A 414 -13.36 -34.48 29.45
N GLU A 415 -12.47 -34.47 30.44
CA GLU A 415 -11.53 -35.55 30.70
C GLU A 415 -12.32 -36.83 31.02
N ASP A 416 -12.16 -37.91 30.24
CA ASP A 416 -11.94 -39.23 30.86
C ASP A 416 -11.55 -40.36 29.90
N SER A 417 -10.52 -41.06 30.36
CA SER A 417 -10.20 -42.50 30.30
C SER A 417 -10.78 -43.44 29.21
N LYS A 418 -9.82 -44.11 28.54
CA LYS A 418 -9.82 -45.47 27.95
C LYS A 418 -11.11 -46.31 28.09
N ALA A 419 -11.72 -46.69 26.96
CA ALA A 419 -11.75 -48.07 26.42
C ALA A 419 -12.90 -48.30 25.40
N LYS A 420 -12.55 -48.96 24.28
CA LYS A 420 -13.31 -49.57 23.16
C LYS A 420 -14.84 -49.35 23.01
N PRO A 421 -15.27 -49.09 21.75
CA PRO A 421 -16.41 -49.81 21.18
C PRO A 421 -16.18 -50.30 19.72
N GLU A 422 -16.73 -51.48 19.39
CA GLU A 422 -17.16 -51.89 18.03
C GLU A 422 -18.71 -51.82 17.97
N PRO A 423 -19.37 -51.93 16.80
CA PRO A 423 -19.32 -51.01 15.67
C PRO A 423 -20.74 -50.51 15.28
N LYS A 424 -20.84 -49.29 14.71
CA LYS A 424 -21.99 -48.83 13.92
C LYS A 424 -21.48 -48.34 12.54
N PRO A 425 -22.28 -48.51 11.47
CA PRO A 425 -21.77 -48.52 10.09
C PRO A 425 -21.29 -47.13 9.64
N PRO A 426 -20.17 -47.03 8.90
CA PRO A 426 -19.56 -45.76 8.56
C PRO A 426 -20.26 -45.11 7.35
N LYS A 427 -20.60 -43.82 7.49
CA LYS A 427 -20.60 -42.89 6.36
C LYS A 427 -19.14 -42.53 6.05
N PRO A 428 -18.74 -42.43 4.77
CA PRO A 428 -17.33 -42.31 4.40
C PRO A 428 -16.74 -40.97 4.85
N SER A 429 -15.69 -41.02 5.67
CA SER A 429 -14.76 -39.92 5.92
C SER A 429 -13.84 -39.72 4.71
N PRO A 430 -13.39 -38.49 4.39
CA PRO A 430 -12.37 -38.28 3.36
C PRO A 430 -11.09 -39.07 3.72
N PRO A 431 -10.45 -39.72 2.74
CA PRO A 431 -9.30 -40.59 2.99
C PRO A 431 -8.13 -39.80 3.58
N LYS A 432 -7.47 -40.37 4.60
CA LYS A 432 -6.16 -39.90 5.06
C LYS A 432 -5.19 -40.03 3.89
N LEU A 433 -4.55 -38.92 3.49
CA LEU A 433 -3.57 -38.90 2.43
C LEU A 433 -2.42 -39.87 2.78
N THR A 434 -1.98 -40.68 1.82
CA THR A 434 -0.83 -41.57 2.02
C THR A 434 0.47 -40.76 2.00
N GLU A 435 1.54 -41.28 2.59
CA GLU A 435 2.88 -40.64 2.60
C GLU A 435 3.38 -40.31 1.17
N GLU A 436 3.02 -41.14 0.19
CA GLU A 436 3.27 -40.91 -1.25
C GLU A 436 2.50 -39.70 -1.81
N GLN A 437 1.28 -39.45 -1.33
CA GLN A 437 0.48 -38.30 -1.74
C GLN A 437 0.99 -37.01 -1.11
N GLU A 438 1.49 -37.06 0.13
CA GLU A 438 2.10 -35.90 0.80
C GLU A 438 3.40 -35.48 0.10
N THR A 439 4.24 -36.45 -0.28
CA THR A 439 5.47 -36.18 -1.05
C THR A 439 5.17 -35.66 -2.46
N ALA A 440 4.19 -36.22 -3.16
CA ALA A 440 3.75 -35.71 -4.46
C ALA A 440 3.19 -34.27 -4.38
N LEU A 441 2.45 -33.95 -3.32
CA LEU A 441 1.95 -32.59 -3.05
C LEU A 441 3.10 -31.62 -2.79
N PHE A 442 4.12 -32.04 -2.04
CA PHE A 442 5.33 -31.25 -1.81
C PHE A 442 6.08 -30.95 -3.12
N HIS A 443 6.33 -31.97 -3.95
CA HIS A 443 6.98 -31.80 -5.25
C HIS A 443 6.18 -30.91 -6.20
N THR A 444 4.85 -31.07 -6.22
CA THR A 444 3.93 -30.22 -6.98
C THR A 444 4.10 -28.75 -6.59
N ASN A 445 4.05 -28.43 -5.30
CA ASN A 445 4.20 -27.06 -4.81
C ASN A 445 5.54 -26.43 -5.20
N GLN A 446 6.64 -27.19 -5.10
CA GLN A 446 7.98 -26.71 -5.47
C GLN A 446 8.10 -26.47 -6.98
N LEU A 447 7.70 -27.45 -7.81
CA LEU A 447 7.78 -27.34 -9.27
C LEU A 447 6.92 -26.19 -9.80
N GLN A 448 5.66 -26.08 -9.34
CA GLN A 448 4.79 -24.97 -9.75
C GLN A 448 5.36 -23.61 -9.33
N ALA A 449 5.95 -23.51 -8.13
CA ALA A 449 6.57 -22.29 -7.67
C ALA A 449 7.79 -21.89 -8.53
N LEU A 450 8.62 -22.84 -8.97
CA LEU A 450 9.77 -22.58 -9.83
C LEU A 450 9.36 -22.15 -11.24
N ILE A 451 8.32 -22.77 -11.80
CA ILE A 451 7.76 -22.44 -13.12
C ILE A 451 7.14 -21.04 -13.11
N ARG A 452 6.28 -20.73 -12.12
CA ARG A 452 5.65 -19.39 -11.99
C ARG A 452 6.65 -18.25 -11.80
N ARG A 453 7.84 -18.55 -11.28
CA ARG A 453 8.95 -17.58 -11.09
C ARG A 453 9.91 -17.56 -12.28
N SER A 454 9.64 -18.33 -13.34
CA SER A 454 10.48 -18.49 -14.53
C SER A 454 11.95 -18.82 -14.21
N LYS A 455 12.21 -19.60 -13.15
CA LYS A 455 13.57 -19.96 -12.72
C LYS A 455 14.04 -21.26 -13.36
N LEU A 456 14.37 -21.22 -14.65
CA LEU A 456 14.76 -22.42 -15.41
C LEU A 456 15.92 -23.22 -14.77
N PRO A 457 17.07 -22.63 -14.39
CA PRO A 457 18.18 -23.43 -13.87
C PRO A 457 17.85 -24.16 -12.57
N ALA A 458 17.08 -23.50 -11.69
CA ALA A 458 16.62 -24.09 -10.44
C ALA A 458 15.57 -25.19 -10.67
N LEU A 459 14.70 -25.03 -11.67
CA LEU A 459 13.73 -26.05 -12.07
C LEU A 459 14.43 -27.31 -12.57
N LEU A 460 15.40 -27.17 -13.47
CA LEU A 460 16.16 -28.30 -14.01
C LEU A 460 16.97 -29.01 -12.91
N SER A 461 17.62 -28.26 -12.02
CA SER A 461 18.34 -28.83 -10.87
C SER A 461 17.40 -29.51 -9.88
N TYR A 462 16.19 -28.99 -9.66
CA TYR A 462 15.23 -29.62 -8.77
C TYR A 462 14.74 -30.97 -9.33
N LEU A 463 14.43 -31.03 -10.64
CA LEU A 463 14.06 -32.28 -11.30
C LEU A 463 15.18 -33.33 -11.22
N SER A 464 16.43 -32.92 -11.49
CA SER A 464 17.57 -33.85 -11.42
C SER A 464 17.88 -34.31 -10.00
N ASN A 465 17.86 -33.42 -9.01
CA ASN A 465 18.26 -33.74 -7.64
C ASN A 465 17.24 -34.65 -6.93
N ASN A 466 15.98 -34.58 -7.32
CA ASN A 466 14.90 -35.40 -6.76
C ASN A 466 14.55 -36.59 -7.67
N ASN A 467 15.30 -36.83 -8.76
CA ASN A 467 15.04 -37.87 -9.76
C ASN A 467 13.59 -37.88 -10.28
N LEU A 468 13.01 -36.69 -10.49
CA LEU A 468 11.64 -36.55 -10.98
C LEU A 468 11.62 -36.46 -12.52
N PRO A 469 10.66 -37.11 -13.20
CA PRO A 469 10.49 -36.94 -14.64
C PRO A 469 10.02 -35.52 -14.98
N ALA A 470 10.40 -35.01 -16.14
CA ALA A 470 9.92 -33.71 -16.63
C ALA A 470 8.38 -33.70 -16.85
N ASP A 471 7.80 -34.89 -17.07
CA ASP A 471 6.37 -35.13 -17.23
C ASP A 471 5.64 -35.42 -15.91
N PHE A 472 6.27 -35.08 -14.78
CA PHE A 472 5.65 -35.23 -13.45
C PHE A 472 4.24 -34.65 -13.44
N ARG A 473 3.26 -35.45 -13.03
CA ARG A 473 1.86 -35.02 -12.94
C ARG A 473 1.61 -34.36 -11.60
N PHE A 474 1.07 -33.15 -11.62
CA PHE A 474 0.76 -32.40 -10.42
C PHE A 474 -0.37 -33.04 -9.61
N TYR A 475 -0.22 -33.02 -8.28
CA TYR A 475 -1.15 -33.57 -7.30
C TYR A 475 -1.66 -32.46 -6.36
N PRO A 476 -2.96 -32.44 -5.99
CA PRO A 476 -4.05 -33.33 -6.43
C PRO A 476 -4.55 -33.01 -7.85
N PRO A 477 -4.84 -34.02 -8.70
CA PRO A 477 -5.26 -33.79 -10.09
C PRO A 477 -6.63 -33.10 -10.19
N GLU A 478 -7.48 -33.19 -9.16
CA GLU A 478 -8.81 -32.58 -9.09
C GLU A 478 -8.77 -31.07 -8.86
N THR A 479 -7.60 -30.52 -8.52
CA THR A 479 -7.45 -29.07 -8.41
C THR A 479 -7.65 -28.44 -9.79
N GLN A 480 -8.50 -27.42 -9.89
CA GLN A 480 -8.83 -26.77 -11.17
C GLN A 480 -7.59 -26.43 -12.02
N GLN A 481 -6.53 -25.94 -11.39
CA GLN A 481 -5.28 -25.62 -12.07
C GLN A 481 -4.55 -26.86 -12.62
N ASN A 482 -4.55 -27.98 -11.88
CA ASN A 482 -3.90 -29.23 -12.31
C ASN A 482 -4.76 -29.97 -13.34
N HIS A 483 -6.09 -29.79 -13.31
CA HIS A 483 -6.99 -30.28 -14.34
C HIS A 483 -6.69 -29.65 -15.71
N HIS A 484 -6.53 -28.31 -15.72
CA HIS A 484 -6.20 -27.59 -16.94
C HIS A 484 -4.75 -27.80 -17.39
N ALA A 485 -3.80 -27.74 -16.44
CA ALA A 485 -2.37 -27.85 -16.69
C ALA A 485 -1.71 -28.91 -15.80
N PRO A 486 -1.79 -30.20 -16.17
CA PRO A 486 -1.37 -31.31 -15.29
C PRO A 486 0.13 -31.54 -15.20
N THR A 487 0.95 -31.02 -16.13
CA THR A 487 2.40 -31.23 -16.14
C THR A 487 3.17 -29.90 -16.15
N PRO A 488 4.46 -29.90 -15.76
CA PRO A 488 5.34 -28.74 -15.87
C PRO A 488 5.29 -28.04 -17.23
N LEU A 489 5.23 -28.80 -18.32
CA LEU A 489 5.18 -28.26 -19.68
C LEU A 489 3.83 -27.57 -19.98
N HIS A 490 2.70 -28.15 -19.55
CA HIS A 490 1.39 -27.50 -19.67
C HIS A 490 1.32 -26.19 -18.89
N LEU A 491 1.84 -26.18 -17.65
CA LEU A 491 1.83 -24.98 -16.82
C LEU A 491 2.75 -23.89 -17.37
N ALA A 492 3.93 -24.27 -17.90
CA ALA A 492 4.83 -23.33 -18.55
C ALA A 492 4.20 -22.70 -19.80
N ALA A 493 3.44 -23.49 -20.57
CA ALA A 493 2.72 -23.02 -21.75
C ALA A 493 1.55 -22.10 -21.38
N SER A 494 0.73 -22.47 -20.39
CA SER A 494 -0.40 -21.63 -19.94
C SER A 494 0.04 -20.28 -19.35
N LEU A 495 1.26 -20.22 -18.79
CA LEU A 495 1.88 -19.01 -18.27
C LEU A 495 2.69 -18.24 -19.32
N ASN A 496 2.65 -18.63 -20.60
CA ASN A 496 3.34 -17.95 -21.71
C ASN A 496 4.83 -17.73 -21.41
N SER A 497 5.51 -18.77 -20.91
CA SER A 497 6.93 -18.72 -20.50
C SER A 497 7.84 -19.43 -21.51
N PRO A 498 8.28 -18.76 -22.59
CA PRO A 498 9.06 -19.39 -23.67
C PRO A 498 10.37 -20.01 -23.18
N ALA A 499 11.06 -19.35 -22.23
CA ALA A 499 12.32 -19.84 -21.68
C ALA A 499 12.16 -21.17 -20.93
N ILE A 500 11.06 -21.34 -20.19
CA ILE A 500 10.79 -22.58 -19.44
C ILE A 500 10.38 -23.69 -20.40
N VAL A 501 9.55 -23.38 -21.40
CA VAL A 501 9.15 -24.34 -22.44
C VAL A 501 10.36 -24.88 -23.20
N THR A 502 11.22 -24.01 -23.74
CA THR A 502 12.45 -24.45 -24.42
C THR A 502 13.33 -25.28 -23.49
N GLY A 503 13.52 -24.84 -22.24
CA GLY A 503 14.37 -25.55 -21.29
C GLY A 503 13.84 -26.93 -20.88
N LEU A 504 12.52 -27.09 -20.73
CA LEU A 504 11.90 -28.38 -20.42
C LEU A 504 11.96 -29.35 -21.60
N LEU A 505 11.80 -28.84 -22.83
CA LEU A 505 11.84 -29.66 -24.05
C LEU A 505 13.27 -30.08 -24.46
N THR A 506 14.29 -29.26 -24.19
CA THR A 506 15.64 -29.54 -24.71
C THR A 506 16.69 -29.85 -23.64
N ARG A 507 16.47 -29.44 -22.38
CA ARG A 507 17.50 -29.51 -21.32
C ARG A 507 17.07 -30.28 -20.07
N ALA A 508 15.80 -30.71 -19.96
CA ALA A 508 15.36 -31.49 -18.82
C ALA A 508 16.02 -32.87 -18.79
N LYS A 509 16.44 -33.27 -17.59
CA LYS A 509 17.00 -34.58 -17.26
C LYS A 509 16.20 -35.16 -16.09
N PRO A 510 15.92 -36.48 -16.03
CA PRO A 510 16.54 -37.56 -16.82
C PRO A 510 16.02 -37.69 -18.26
N GLN A 511 14.80 -37.25 -18.54
CA GLN A 511 14.20 -37.24 -19.88
C GLN A 511 13.66 -35.84 -20.23
N PRO A 512 13.73 -35.43 -21.51
CA PRO A 512 13.04 -34.24 -21.99
C PRO A 512 11.52 -34.34 -21.78
N ALA A 513 10.85 -33.21 -21.60
CA ALA A 513 9.39 -33.20 -21.46
C ALA A 513 8.70 -33.61 -22.78
N ASP A 514 7.66 -34.43 -22.69
CA ASP A 514 6.89 -34.91 -23.84
C ASP A 514 5.80 -33.87 -24.22
N PRO A 515 5.88 -33.27 -25.43
CA PRO A 515 4.89 -32.31 -25.90
C PRO A 515 3.57 -32.95 -26.37
N THR A 516 3.47 -34.28 -26.44
CA THR A 516 2.28 -35.01 -26.91
C THR A 516 1.30 -35.37 -25.79
N VAL A 517 1.66 -35.13 -24.53
CA VAL A 517 0.80 -35.38 -23.37
C VAL A 517 -0.42 -34.49 -23.42
N LEU A 518 -1.61 -35.05 -23.18
CA LEU A 518 -2.87 -34.31 -23.15
C LEU A 518 -3.25 -33.92 -21.73
N SER A 519 -3.85 -32.74 -21.59
CA SER A 519 -4.52 -32.33 -20.35
C SER A 519 -5.81 -33.11 -20.12
N ALA A 520 -6.43 -32.96 -18.93
CA ALA A 520 -7.74 -33.56 -18.68
C ALA A 520 -8.85 -33.01 -19.61
N GLU A 521 -8.62 -31.83 -20.19
CA GLU A 521 -9.48 -31.22 -21.22
C GLU A 521 -9.14 -31.67 -22.66
N GLY A 522 -8.17 -32.58 -22.83
CA GLY A 522 -7.77 -33.08 -24.16
C GLY A 522 -6.92 -32.10 -24.99
N LYS A 523 -6.33 -31.07 -24.37
CA LYS A 523 -5.47 -30.08 -25.04
C LYS A 523 -4.00 -30.44 -24.89
N THR A 524 -3.19 -30.17 -25.91
CA THR A 524 -1.72 -30.30 -25.82
C THR A 524 -1.11 -29.07 -25.14
N PRO A 525 0.14 -29.13 -24.63
CA PRO A 525 0.83 -27.96 -24.10
C PRO A 525 0.91 -26.82 -25.12
N PHE A 526 1.10 -27.13 -26.39
CA PHE A 526 1.15 -26.11 -27.45
C PHE A 526 -0.18 -25.37 -27.61
N GLU A 527 -1.32 -26.05 -27.47
CA GLU A 527 -2.64 -25.44 -27.56
C GLU A 527 -2.96 -24.53 -26.37
N LEU A 528 -2.31 -24.75 -25.21
CA LEU A 528 -2.45 -23.89 -24.03
C LEU A 528 -1.64 -22.59 -24.13
N ALA A 529 -0.66 -22.51 -25.03
CA ALA A 529 0.15 -21.30 -25.22
C ALA A 529 -0.65 -20.19 -25.91
N GLY A 530 -0.85 -19.08 -25.19
CA GLY A 530 -1.66 -17.94 -25.63
C GLY A 530 -0.89 -16.87 -26.40
N ASP A 531 0.43 -16.83 -26.30
CA ASP A 531 1.28 -15.84 -26.98
C ASP A 531 2.13 -16.46 -28.10
N ARG A 532 2.56 -15.59 -29.02
CA ARG A 532 3.36 -16.03 -30.18
C ARG A 532 4.75 -16.50 -29.78
N ALA A 533 5.37 -15.90 -28.77
CA ALA A 533 6.75 -16.22 -28.40
C ALA A 533 6.85 -17.63 -27.78
N THR A 534 5.90 -18.02 -26.92
CA THR A 534 5.85 -19.41 -26.42
C THR A 534 5.51 -20.40 -27.51
N ARG A 535 4.63 -20.06 -28.46
CA ARG A 535 4.34 -20.92 -29.62
C ARG A 535 5.56 -21.11 -30.52
N ASP A 536 6.30 -20.05 -30.80
CA ASP A 536 7.56 -20.14 -31.56
C ASP A 536 8.61 -20.92 -30.76
N ALA A 537 8.62 -20.89 -29.42
CA ALA A 537 9.51 -21.73 -28.60
C ALA A 537 9.31 -23.24 -28.81
N PHE A 538 8.06 -23.71 -28.99
CA PHE A 538 7.78 -25.11 -29.38
C PHE A 538 8.31 -25.44 -30.78
N ARG A 539 8.18 -24.49 -31.73
CA ARG A 539 8.65 -24.67 -33.11
C ARG A 539 10.18 -24.65 -33.22
N VAL A 540 10.85 -23.87 -32.36
CA VAL A 540 12.30 -23.89 -32.20
C VAL A 540 12.74 -25.22 -31.60
N ALA A 541 12.05 -25.71 -30.56
CA ALA A 541 12.34 -27.03 -30.01
C ALA A 541 12.15 -28.15 -31.04
N ARG A 542 11.12 -28.08 -31.90
CA ARG A 542 10.94 -28.98 -33.06
C ARG A 542 12.14 -28.95 -34.01
N SER A 543 12.68 -27.76 -34.30
CA SER A 543 13.88 -27.62 -35.14
C SER A 543 15.15 -28.16 -34.48
N GLU A 544 15.32 -27.97 -33.17
CA GLU A 544 16.53 -28.37 -32.44
C GLU A 544 16.56 -29.88 -32.14
N LEU A 545 15.41 -30.48 -31.81
CA LEU A 545 15.29 -31.91 -31.50
C LEU A 545 15.12 -32.76 -32.77
N GLY A 546 14.65 -32.16 -33.87
CA GLY A 546 14.36 -32.84 -35.12
C GLY A 546 12.99 -33.53 -35.15
N GLU A 547 12.56 -33.92 -36.36
CA GLU A 547 11.24 -34.50 -36.62
C GLU A 547 11.08 -35.93 -36.04
N GLN A 548 12.18 -36.60 -35.70
CA GLN A 548 12.16 -37.98 -35.18
C GLN A 548 12.07 -38.04 -33.65
N ALA A 549 12.30 -36.92 -32.94
CA ALA A 549 12.34 -36.93 -31.49
C ALA A 549 10.95 -37.09 -30.85
N TRP A 550 9.92 -36.49 -31.46
CA TRP A 550 8.54 -36.53 -30.98
C TRP A 550 7.57 -36.52 -32.17
N ASP A 551 6.37 -37.04 -31.97
CA ASP A 551 5.27 -36.88 -32.92
C ASP A 551 4.71 -35.45 -32.83
N TRP A 552 5.34 -34.53 -33.55
CA TRP A 552 5.00 -33.11 -33.55
C TRP A 552 3.60 -32.82 -34.10
N GLU A 553 3.11 -33.67 -35.00
CA GLU A 553 1.76 -33.57 -35.56
C GLU A 553 0.73 -33.90 -34.47
N LYS A 554 0.97 -34.96 -33.68
CA LYS A 554 0.14 -35.27 -32.51
C LYS A 554 0.21 -34.20 -31.42
N ALA A 555 1.36 -33.55 -31.24
CA ALA A 555 1.50 -32.38 -30.35
C ALA A 555 0.83 -31.11 -30.90
N LYS A 556 0.37 -31.12 -32.17
CA LYS A 556 -0.22 -30.00 -32.91
C LYS A 556 0.73 -28.79 -33.06
N VAL A 557 2.03 -29.03 -33.04
CA VAL A 557 3.05 -27.98 -33.20
C VAL A 557 3.27 -27.72 -34.70
N PRO A 558 3.10 -26.49 -35.22
CA PRO A 558 3.32 -26.15 -36.62
C PRO A 558 4.76 -26.41 -37.10
N PRO A 559 5.05 -26.25 -38.40
CA PRO A 559 6.37 -26.48 -38.97
C PRO A 559 7.50 -25.75 -38.22
N PRO A 560 8.69 -26.36 -38.12
CA PRO A 560 9.80 -25.83 -37.33
C PRO A 560 10.23 -24.44 -37.78
N ILE A 561 10.82 -23.69 -36.85
CA ILE A 561 11.45 -22.40 -37.12
C ILE A 561 12.82 -22.41 -36.45
N THR A 562 13.83 -21.82 -37.09
CA THR A 562 15.15 -21.73 -36.47
C THR A 562 15.14 -20.74 -35.31
N LYS A 563 16.01 -20.96 -34.34
CA LYS A 563 16.15 -20.07 -33.17
C LYS A 563 16.41 -18.62 -33.59
N GLU A 564 17.30 -18.42 -34.56
CA GLU A 564 17.64 -17.09 -35.11
C GLU A 564 16.42 -16.40 -35.75
N GLU A 565 15.59 -17.14 -36.48
CA GLU A 565 14.40 -16.57 -37.11
C GLU A 565 13.34 -16.18 -36.06
N ALA A 566 13.16 -17.00 -35.02
CA ALA A 566 12.29 -16.69 -33.89
C ALA A 566 12.75 -15.43 -33.13
N GLU A 567 14.06 -15.30 -32.87
CA GLU A 567 14.65 -14.14 -32.21
C GLU A 567 14.48 -12.86 -33.06
N ARG A 568 14.77 -12.92 -34.37
CA ARG A 568 14.55 -11.80 -35.30
C ARG A 568 13.10 -11.33 -35.34
N ARG A 569 12.15 -12.27 -35.29
CA ARG A 569 10.73 -11.96 -35.26
C ARG A 569 10.31 -11.31 -33.94
N ALA A 570 10.81 -11.82 -32.81
CA ALA A 570 10.54 -11.25 -31.50
C ALA A 570 11.12 -9.83 -31.36
N GLU A 571 12.30 -9.57 -31.94
CA GLU A 571 12.91 -8.24 -31.97
C GLU A 571 12.09 -7.26 -32.82
N ARG A 572 11.63 -7.68 -34.00
CA ARG A 572 10.74 -6.87 -34.84
C ARG A 572 9.45 -6.48 -34.13
N GLU A 573 8.79 -7.42 -33.46
CA GLU A 573 7.56 -7.14 -32.71
C GLU A 573 7.81 -6.18 -31.54
N ARG A 574 8.93 -6.34 -30.83
CA ARG A 574 9.34 -5.42 -29.75
C ARG A 574 9.57 -4.00 -30.30
N ALA A 575 10.26 -3.88 -31.43
CA ALA A 575 10.53 -2.61 -32.07
C ALA A 575 9.25 -1.93 -32.61
N GLU A 576 8.31 -2.69 -33.17
CA GLU A 576 7.00 -2.16 -33.62
C GLU A 576 6.18 -1.63 -32.43
N LYS A 577 6.11 -2.38 -31.31
CA LYS A 577 5.44 -1.95 -30.08
C LYS A 577 6.07 -0.69 -29.47
N GLU A 578 7.41 -0.59 -29.49
CA GLU A 578 8.11 0.61 -29.01
C GLU A 578 7.84 1.83 -29.89
N LYS A 579 7.79 1.65 -31.22
CA LYS A 579 7.42 2.72 -32.16
C LYS A 579 5.98 3.20 -31.93
N GLU A 580 5.03 2.29 -31.75
CA GLU A 580 3.63 2.63 -31.47
C GLU A 580 3.49 3.39 -30.13
N GLU A 581 4.19 2.95 -29.08
CA GLU A 581 4.19 3.66 -27.80
C GLU A 581 4.84 5.05 -27.91
N ALA A 582 5.94 5.19 -28.67
CA ALA A 582 6.58 6.47 -28.93
C ALA A 582 5.67 7.42 -29.72
N GLU A 583 4.94 6.92 -30.72
CA GLU A 583 3.97 7.70 -31.47
C GLU A 583 2.81 8.16 -30.57
N ARG A 584 2.29 7.28 -29.72
CA ARG A 584 1.24 7.63 -28.75
C ARG A 584 1.71 8.75 -27.80
N ARG A 585 2.95 8.66 -27.30
CA ARG A 585 3.54 9.70 -26.44
C ARG A 585 3.70 11.02 -27.19
N ARG A 586 4.18 10.99 -28.42
CA ARG A 586 4.33 12.19 -29.27
C ARG A 586 2.97 12.87 -29.52
N ARG A 587 1.92 12.10 -29.81
CA ARG A 587 0.55 12.63 -29.99
C ARG A 587 0.00 13.26 -28.70
N GLU A 588 0.29 12.68 -27.53
CA GLU A 588 -0.13 13.23 -26.24
C GLU A 588 0.63 14.53 -25.89
N GLU A 589 1.93 14.58 -26.15
CA GLU A 589 2.76 15.78 -25.98
C GLU A 589 2.32 16.93 -26.89
N GLU A 590 1.96 16.62 -28.15
CA GLU A 590 1.44 17.60 -29.09
C GLU A 590 0.08 18.16 -28.65
N ARG A 591 -0.82 17.31 -28.12
CA ARG A 591 -2.11 17.74 -27.56
C ARG A 591 -1.92 18.69 -26.37
N LEU A 592 -1.02 18.35 -25.45
CA LEU A 592 -0.71 19.21 -24.29
C LEU A 592 -0.11 20.55 -24.72
N ARG A 593 0.75 20.55 -25.76
CA ARG A 593 1.33 21.77 -26.32
C ARG A 593 0.27 22.65 -27.00
N ALA A 594 -0.69 22.06 -27.71
CA ALA A 594 -1.81 22.77 -28.32
C ALA A 594 -2.77 23.36 -27.26
N GLU A 595 -3.08 22.60 -26.20
CA GLU A 595 -3.86 23.09 -25.06
C GLU A 595 -3.17 24.28 -24.36
N GLU A 596 -1.86 24.22 -24.16
CA GLU A 596 -1.09 25.33 -23.58
C GLU A 596 -1.06 26.57 -24.48
N ALA A 597 -0.93 26.38 -25.80
CA ALA A 597 -1.00 27.47 -26.78
C ALA A 597 -2.38 28.13 -26.83
N SER A 598 -3.47 27.35 -26.77
CA SER A 598 -4.84 27.87 -26.72
C SER A 598 -5.12 28.66 -25.43
N ARG A 599 -4.55 28.23 -24.30
CA ARG A 599 -4.62 28.95 -23.03
C ARG A 599 -3.88 30.29 -23.06
N LYS A 600 -2.76 30.38 -23.79
CA LYS A 600 -2.02 31.63 -23.98
C LYS A 600 -2.80 32.63 -24.85
N ASN A 601 -3.49 32.17 -25.90
CA ASN A 601 -4.26 33.06 -26.79
C ASN A 601 -5.57 33.59 -26.18
N ASN A 602 -6.20 32.87 -25.26
CA ASN A 602 -7.42 33.33 -24.58
C ASN A 602 -7.16 34.32 -23.42
N GLY A 603 -5.90 34.62 -23.10
CA GLY A 603 -5.51 35.51 -21.99
C GLY A 603 -5.46 37.00 -22.31
N THR A 604 -5.67 37.42 -23.56
CA THR A 604 -5.36 38.80 -24.03
C THR A 604 -6.56 39.74 -24.19
N GLU A 605 -7.81 39.34 -23.94
CA GLU A 605 -8.99 40.19 -24.25
C GLU A 605 -9.81 40.74 -23.07
N LYS A 606 -9.45 40.54 -21.80
CA LYS A 606 -10.22 41.15 -20.69
C LYS A 606 -9.37 41.70 -19.55
N GLY A 607 -9.41 43.03 -19.38
CA GLY A 607 -9.30 43.67 -18.06
C GLY A 607 -8.17 44.68 -17.86
N LYS A 608 -8.39 45.95 -18.26
CA LYS A 608 -7.75 47.13 -17.66
C LYS A 608 -8.62 47.60 -16.48
N LYS A 609 -8.17 47.42 -15.23
CA LYS A 609 -8.23 48.35 -14.06
C LYS A 609 -8.05 47.64 -12.72
N SER A 610 -7.48 48.41 -11.78
CA SER A 610 -7.17 48.23 -10.34
C SER A 610 -5.90 47.45 -9.95
N GLY A 611 -4.94 48.21 -9.42
CA GLY A 611 -3.56 47.85 -9.10
C GLY A 611 -3.33 46.91 -7.91
N GLY A 612 -2.13 46.35 -7.88
CA GLY A 612 -1.50 45.79 -6.67
C GLY A 612 -0.67 44.51 -6.88
N SER A 613 0.56 44.65 -7.43
CA SER A 613 1.78 43.81 -7.20
C SER A 613 1.63 42.27 -7.28
N LEU A 614 2.05 41.55 -8.33
CA LEU A 614 3.41 41.04 -8.67
C LEU A 614 3.12 39.72 -9.45
N LEU A 615 3.65 39.31 -10.60
CA LEU A 615 4.96 39.52 -11.24
C LEU A 615 4.84 39.39 -12.77
N ASN A 616 5.71 40.16 -13.40
CA ASN A 616 5.79 40.53 -14.81
C ASN A 616 6.76 39.61 -15.57
N ALA A 617 6.35 39.08 -16.71
CA ALA A 617 7.26 38.50 -17.69
C ALA A 617 7.09 39.25 -19.03
N GLY A 618 8.10 40.05 -19.38
CA GLY A 618 8.39 40.38 -20.77
C GLY A 618 8.32 41.85 -21.19
N ALA A 619 9.27 42.67 -20.73
CA ALA A 619 9.91 43.67 -21.59
C ALA A 619 11.42 43.35 -21.62
N PRO A 620 12.15 43.57 -22.73
CA PRO A 620 13.57 43.23 -22.83
C PRO A 620 14.37 44.10 -21.85
N LYS A 621 14.74 43.51 -20.70
CA LYS A 621 15.57 44.15 -19.67
C LYS A 621 16.91 44.58 -20.26
N THR A 622 17.37 45.76 -19.86
CA THR A 622 18.66 46.30 -20.29
C THR A 622 19.82 45.45 -19.73
N ALA A 623 20.99 45.51 -20.35
CA ALA A 623 22.18 44.77 -19.89
C ALA A 623 22.64 45.17 -18.48
N GLU A 624 22.14 46.29 -17.96
CA GLU A 624 22.42 46.79 -16.61
C GLU A 624 21.46 46.20 -15.57
N GLU A 625 20.17 46.08 -15.90
CA GLU A 625 19.19 45.42 -15.04
C GLU A 625 19.49 43.92 -14.86
N LYS A 626 19.98 43.23 -15.91
CA LYS A 626 20.44 41.83 -15.79
C LYS A 626 21.65 41.70 -14.86
N ARG A 627 22.56 42.67 -14.85
CA ARG A 627 23.75 42.68 -13.96
C ARG A 627 23.35 42.85 -12.50
N LEU A 628 22.36 43.71 -12.22
CA LEU A 628 21.84 43.93 -10.86
C LEU A 628 21.07 42.73 -10.33
N GLU A 629 20.38 41.99 -11.21
CA GLU A 629 19.64 40.78 -10.85
C GLU A 629 20.57 39.59 -10.57
N GLU A 630 21.63 39.40 -11.37
CA GLU A 630 22.68 38.39 -11.14
C GLU A 630 23.47 38.63 -9.85
N ALA A 631 23.66 39.89 -9.44
CA ALA A 631 24.33 40.25 -8.20
C ALA A 631 23.40 40.13 -6.96
N ARG A 632 22.09 39.93 -7.13
CA ARG A 632 21.11 39.95 -6.04
C ARG A 632 21.17 38.62 -5.25
N GLY A 633 21.68 38.69 -4.02
CA GLY A 633 21.80 37.53 -3.11
C GLY A 633 23.24 37.11 -2.77
N LEU A 634 24.26 37.71 -3.40
CA LEU A 634 25.68 37.45 -3.10
C LEU A 634 26.25 38.46 -2.09
N THR A 635 27.22 38.02 -1.27
CA THR A 635 27.91 38.90 -0.31
C THR A 635 28.80 39.93 -1.04
N PRO A 636 29.15 41.05 -0.40
CA PRO A 636 29.92 42.13 -1.06
C PRO A 636 31.27 41.67 -1.64
N GLU A 637 31.98 40.77 -0.94
CA GLU A 637 33.25 40.21 -1.40
C GLU A 637 33.07 39.29 -2.62
N GLN A 638 31.99 38.49 -2.65
CA GLN A 638 31.69 37.60 -3.77
C GLN A 638 31.26 38.39 -5.02
N ARG A 639 30.54 39.51 -4.84
CA ARG A 639 30.21 40.44 -5.94
C ARG A 639 31.48 41.03 -6.56
N LEU A 640 32.42 41.48 -5.74
CA LEU A 640 33.67 42.09 -6.21
C LEU A 640 34.56 41.07 -6.94
N LYS A 641 34.58 39.81 -6.48
CA LYS A 641 35.28 38.71 -7.15
C LYS A 641 34.68 38.40 -8.52
N LEU A 642 33.35 38.37 -8.61
CA LEU A 642 32.62 38.11 -9.86
C LEU A 642 32.82 39.24 -10.87
N GLU A 643 32.85 40.51 -10.44
CA GLU A 643 33.21 41.63 -11.31
C GLU A 643 34.67 41.59 -11.77
N ARG A 644 35.61 41.21 -10.89
CA ARG A 644 37.03 41.07 -11.24
C ARG A 644 37.26 39.99 -12.28
N GLU A 645 36.59 38.84 -12.13
CA GLU A 645 36.64 37.72 -13.07
C GLU A 645 36.00 38.09 -14.41
N ARG A 646 34.87 38.82 -14.40
CA ARG A 646 34.21 39.29 -15.63
C ARG A 646 35.07 40.31 -16.38
N ARG A 647 35.77 41.19 -15.65
CA ARG A 647 36.71 42.17 -16.24
C ARG A 647 37.96 41.50 -16.81
N ALA A 648 38.47 40.46 -16.14
CA ALA A 648 39.57 39.64 -16.65
C ALA A 648 39.17 38.91 -17.94
N ARG A 649 38.00 38.26 -17.97
CA ARG A 649 37.50 37.55 -19.16
C ARG A 649 37.23 38.49 -20.34
N ALA A 650 36.70 39.70 -20.09
CA ALA A 650 36.52 40.71 -21.13
C ALA A 650 37.86 41.25 -21.66
N ALA A 651 38.89 41.36 -20.81
CA ALA A 651 40.24 41.73 -21.24
C ALA A 651 40.89 40.62 -22.07
N GLU A 652 40.75 39.35 -21.66
CA GLU A 652 41.22 38.18 -22.43
C GLU A 652 40.53 38.08 -23.79
N GLU A 653 39.23 38.36 -23.87
CA GLU A 653 38.49 38.32 -25.13
C GLU A 653 38.90 39.46 -26.09
N ARG A 654 39.25 40.65 -25.55
CA ARG A 654 39.84 41.74 -26.33
C ARG A 654 41.23 41.39 -26.84
N ILE A 655 42.07 40.79 -26.00
CA ILE A 655 43.42 40.33 -26.39
C ILE A 655 43.31 39.23 -27.45
N ARG A 656 42.38 38.28 -27.28
CA ARG A 656 42.10 37.22 -28.25
C ARG A 656 41.62 37.77 -29.59
N ARG A 657 40.77 38.80 -29.59
CA ARG A 657 40.34 39.49 -30.83
C ARG A 657 41.49 40.24 -31.51
N MET A 658 42.39 40.88 -30.76
CA MET A 658 43.58 41.51 -31.35
C MET A 658 44.56 40.48 -31.92
N GLN A 659 44.75 39.33 -31.26
CA GLN A 659 45.59 38.23 -31.77
C GLN A 659 45.00 37.57 -33.03
N MET A 660 43.67 37.49 -33.13
CA MET A 660 42.97 37.03 -34.34
C MET A 660 43.07 38.04 -35.49
N ALA A 661 43.00 39.34 -35.20
CA ALA A 661 43.14 40.40 -36.20
C ALA A 661 44.58 40.54 -36.74
N GLY A 662 45.60 40.15 -35.96
CA GLY A 662 47.00 40.14 -36.38
C GLY A 662 47.45 38.90 -37.17
N ARG A 663 46.57 37.91 -37.38
CA ARG A 663 46.88 36.66 -38.11
C ARG A 663 46.25 36.56 -39.51
N GLY A 664 45.59 37.62 -39.96
CA GLY A 664 44.93 37.71 -41.27
C GLY A 664 45.47 38.83 -42.15
N GLY A 665 46.71 39.26 -41.96
CA GLY A 665 47.44 40.20 -42.81
C GLY A 665 48.57 39.50 -43.55
#